data_AF-A0A519X7X7-F1
#
_entry.id   AF-A0A519X7X7-F1
#
_cell.length_a   1.000
_cell.length_b   1.000
_cell.length_c   1.000
_cell.angle_alpha   90.00
_cell.angle_beta   90.00
_cell.angle_gamma   90.00
#
_symmetry.space_group_name_H-M   'P 1'
#
loop_
_entity.id
_entity.type
_entity.pdbx_description
1 polymer ?
#
loop_
_entity_poly.entity_id
_entity_poly.type
_entity_poly.pdbx_seq_one_letter_code
_entity_poly.pdbx_strand_id
1 'polypeptide(L)'
;MQLPKINIPKKYLKVGAWILGIIIVLSAISGTIAYSKREALLKSMVAKAIAKAERDYGLEVKIGEAGFSGLSTVHMTGISVVPKDRDTLTTISDLTIGVKLFPLLLGNVKLSQMMLEEGKIHLVFKDSLSNIDFILKRKKKDSTENKGKVELSEIASNLLNQILYKIPDDMEIKNLLLNVNDNDTAKLSFLTSSATINGGELQSTILVNGNEATWHVNGEVKPARKHFDVMIFADNKKVELPFLNNKLHAKLSFDTVRTVLKSADYSGNDFRMEGSWSVRNLLINHAKISANDIIVPDAKIDANVLIGANYVALDSSSTVFLKKAEIHPFLKYTLSPNKIYEVKLRAPEQDAQEVLNAFPQGLFESLEGLKVSGKVKYDLNFYLDSSQPDSVEFDSGLSPLDFKILKWGKIDLQKINKPFIYTPYEYGKPMRDIMIGPSNPNYTPLSEVSSNFKNAILTSEDPSFFSHKGFVQESIRKSFAVNFKEKRFVRGGSTISMQLVKNVFLSRNKTLARKAEEILIVWLIENNRLVTKNRMLEVYFNIIEMGQNVYGIGEATRHYFGKSPAELNIGEGIFLANIVPRPKIALYKFSGDGGLKGYMYNYFRYIGNIMARRGLTPPDTSGYGFYNVRLREGLRQYLLPDSATIDTNSFDNDEDPLPPVETQDESKTLFDRLFGGKKDTVARPSTNLDTIKTKKEIRQEKREERKREKELEKKRKEGN
;
A
#
# COMPACT_ATOMS: atom_id res chain seq x y z
N MET A 1 32.25 -40.48 -22.79
CA MET A 1 33.52 -40.76 -22.09
C MET A 1 33.38 -42.10 -21.37
N GLN A 2 34.11 -43.13 -21.80
CA GLN A 2 34.24 -44.37 -21.03
C GLN A 2 35.18 -44.11 -19.86
N LEU A 3 34.73 -44.32 -18.63
CA LEU A 3 35.57 -44.23 -17.44
C LEU A 3 36.74 -45.22 -17.57
N PRO A 4 37.99 -44.84 -17.23
CA PRO A 4 39.12 -45.76 -17.29
C PRO A 4 38.90 -46.91 -16.29
N LYS A 5 39.09 -48.15 -16.75
CA LYS A 5 39.08 -49.34 -15.89
C LYS A 5 40.27 -49.28 -14.92
N ILE A 6 40.03 -48.79 -13.71
CA ILE A 6 41.00 -48.84 -12.62
C ILE A 6 41.17 -50.30 -12.23
N ASN A 7 42.32 -50.90 -12.57
CA ASN A 7 42.63 -52.28 -12.24
C ASN A 7 43.19 -52.35 -10.80
N ILE A 8 42.30 -52.40 -9.81
CA ILE A 8 42.67 -52.45 -8.39
C ILE A 8 43.26 -53.84 -8.06
N PRO A 9 44.51 -53.96 -7.57
CA PRO A 9 45.08 -55.25 -7.21
C PRO A 9 44.26 -55.96 -6.12
N LYS A 10 44.03 -57.27 -6.25
CA LYS A 10 43.21 -58.09 -5.32
C LYS A 10 43.58 -57.93 -3.83
N LYS A 11 44.84 -57.59 -3.54
CA LYS A 11 45.34 -57.32 -2.17
C LYS A 11 44.67 -56.07 -1.55
N TYR A 12 44.52 -54.98 -2.31
CA TYR A 12 43.88 -53.75 -1.83
C TYR A 12 42.35 -53.89 -1.74
N LEU A 13 41.73 -54.71 -2.60
CA LEU A 13 40.33 -55.09 -2.46
C LEU A 13 40.06 -55.88 -1.17
N LYS A 14 40.93 -56.83 -0.80
CA LYS A 14 40.82 -57.56 0.47
C LYS A 14 41.02 -56.67 1.69
N VAL A 15 42.02 -55.78 1.67
CA VAL A 15 42.26 -54.82 2.75
C VAL A 15 41.10 -53.83 2.86
N GLY A 16 40.60 -53.30 1.73
CA GLY A 16 39.42 -52.45 1.69
C GLY A 16 38.17 -53.14 2.23
N ALA A 17 37.95 -54.42 1.89
CA ALA A 17 36.84 -55.22 2.42
C ALA A 17 36.95 -55.46 3.94
N TRP A 18 38.16 -55.71 4.46
CA TRP A 18 38.39 -55.82 5.91
C TRP A 18 38.17 -54.51 6.64
N ILE A 19 38.67 -53.39 6.10
CA ILE A 19 38.44 -52.06 6.65
C ILE A 19 36.95 -51.75 6.65
N LEU A 20 36.24 -52.02 5.54
CA LEU A 20 34.80 -51.85 5.44
C LEU A 20 34.07 -52.74 6.46
N GLY A 21 34.48 -54.00 6.61
CA GLY A 21 33.92 -54.93 7.60
C GLY A 21 34.10 -54.45 9.04
N ILE A 22 35.30 -53.96 9.39
CA ILE A 22 35.58 -53.38 10.71
C ILE A 22 34.74 -52.11 10.93
N ILE A 23 34.64 -51.24 9.94
CA ILE A 23 33.79 -50.04 10.01
C ILE A 23 32.33 -50.41 10.21
N ILE A 24 31.82 -51.43 9.52
CA ILE A 24 30.44 -51.92 9.68
C ILE A 24 30.22 -52.46 11.10
N VAL A 25 31.15 -53.26 11.62
CA VAL A 25 31.06 -53.81 12.98
C VAL A 25 31.13 -52.71 14.04
N LEU A 26 32.07 -51.76 13.91
CA LEU A 26 32.17 -50.61 14.80
C LEU A 26 30.93 -49.71 14.72
N SER A 27 30.35 -49.52 13.52
CA SER A 27 29.11 -48.79 13.31
C SER A 27 27.91 -49.52 13.94
N ALA A 28 27.87 -50.85 13.88
CA ALA A 28 26.83 -51.67 14.50
C ALA A 28 26.92 -51.63 16.04
N ILE A 29 28.13 -51.73 16.60
CA ILE A 29 28.36 -51.63 18.05
C ILE A 29 27.98 -50.23 18.54
N SER A 30 28.50 -49.19 17.89
CA SER A 30 28.18 -47.79 18.25
C SER A 30 26.70 -47.47 18.08
N GLY A 31 26.07 -47.97 17.01
CA GLY A 31 24.62 -47.89 16.80
C GLY A 31 23.82 -48.59 17.90
N THR A 32 24.24 -49.78 18.34
CA THR A 32 23.60 -50.52 19.45
C THR A 32 23.72 -49.76 20.77
N ILE A 33 24.90 -49.21 21.07
CA ILE A 33 25.12 -48.38 22.25
C ILE A 33 24.24 -47.12 22.19
N ALA A 34 24.22 -46.41 21.05
CA ALA A 34 23.39 -45.24 20.85
C ALA A 34 21.90 -45.54 21.01
N TYR A 35 21.43 -46.68 20.45
CA TYR A 35 20.06 -47.15 20.59
C TYR A 35 19.71 -47.46 22.06
N SER A 36 20.59 -48.16 22.79
CA SER A 36 20.36 -48.48 24.20
C SER A 36 20.27 -47.25 25.11
N LYS A 37 21.02 -46.19 24.79
CA LYS A 37 21.07 -44.95 25.58
C LYS A 37 20.07 -43.88 25.14
N ARG A 38 19.35 -44.09 24.04
CA ARG A 38 18.51 -43.06 23.41
C ARG A 38 17.43 -42.49 24.33
N GLU A 39 16.81 -43.32 25.18
CA GLU A 39 15.77 -42.87 26.11
C GLU A 39 16.33 -41.92 27.18
N ALA A 40 17.48 -42.27 27.76
CA ALA A 40 18.18 -41.41 28.71
C ALA A 40 18.64 -40.10 28.05
N LEU A 41 19.12 -40.18 26.80
CA LEU A 41 19.49 -39.00 26.01
C LEU A 41 18.28 -38.12 25.71
N LEU A 42 17.14 -38.70 25.32
CA LEU A 42 15.90 -37.96 25.07
C LEU A 42 15.42 -37.23 26.32
N LYS A 43 15.36 -37.90 27.47
CA LYS A 43 14.99 -37.26 28.75
C LYS A 43 15.90 -36.08 29.07
N SER A 44 17.21 -36.25 28.90
CA SER A 44 18.19 -35.18 29.10
C SER A 44 18.01 -34.02 28.10
N MET A 45 17.76 -34.34 26.82
CA MET A 45 17.51 -33.34 25.78
C MET A 45 16.22 -32.57 26.00
N VAL A 46 15.13 -33.25 26.40
CA VAL A 46 13.85 -32.64 26.73
C VAL A 46 14.01 -31.71 27.94
N ALA A 47 14.64 -32.17 29.02
CA ALA A 47 14.91 -31.34 30.19
C ALA A 47 15.75 -30.09 29.82
N LYS A 48 16.78 -30.26 28.98
CA LYS A 48 17.61 -29.16 28.49
C LYS A 48 16.80 -28.18 27.61
N ALA A 49 15.87 -28.70 26.80
CA ALA A 49 15.00 -27.89 25.95
C ALA A 49 13.99 -27.08 26.79
N ILE A 50 13.36 -27.69 27.79
CA ILE A 50 12.45 -27.03 28.75
C ILE A 50 13.20 -25.92 29.50
N ALA A 51 14.36 -26.24 30.09
CA ALA A 51 15.17 -25.24 30.81
C ALA A 51 15.65 -24.10 29.88
N LYS A 52 15.93 -24.40 28.61
CA LYS A 52 16.26 -23.37 27.62
C LYS A 52 15.03 -22.53 27.26
N ALA A 53 13.85 -23.12 27.13
CA ALA A 53 12.61 -22.40 26.83
C ALA A 53 12.27 -21.41 27.96
N GLU A 54 12.42 -21.84 29.21
CA GLU A 54 12.24 -20.98 30.39
C GLU A 54 13.27 -19.86 30.44
N ARG A 55 14.57 -20.18 30.32
CA ARG A 55 15.65 -19.19 30.42
C ARG A 55 15.67 -18.20 29.26
N ASP A 56 15.54 -18.68 28.03
CA ASP A 56 15.78 -17.85 26.84
C ASP A 56 14.52 -17.10 26.38
N TYR A 57 13.33 -17.61 26.71
CA TYR A 57 12.05 -17.10 26.23
C TYR A 57 11.00 -16.87 27.33
N GLY A 58 11.26 -17.25 28.58
CA GLY A 58 10.30 -17.11 29.67
C GLY A 58 9.07 -18.02 29.50
N LEU A 59 9.26 -19.23 28.97
CA LEU A 59 8.19 -20.20 28.75
C LEU A 59 8.21 -21.30 29.82
N GLU A 60 7.10 -21.47 30.54
CA GLU A 60 6.84 -22.66 31.33
C GLU A 60 6.34 -23.77 30.39
N VAL A 61 7.18 -24.76 30.13
CA VAL A 61 6.87 -25.90 29.27
C VAL A 61 6.71 -27.15 30.13
N LYS A 62 5.54 -27.78 30.06
CA LYS A 62 5.26 -29.09 30.66
C LYS A 62 5.09 -30.12 29.57
N ILE A 63 5.65 -31.31 29.79
CA ILE A 63 5.48 -32.49 28.94
C ILE A 63 5.25 -33.64 29.92
N GLY A 64 4.13 -34.35 29.77
CA GLY A 64 3.76 -35.46 30.67
C GLY A 64 4.69 -36.64 30.47
N GLU A 65 4.55 -37.33 29.33
CA GLU A 65 5.45 -38.41 28.95
C GLU A 65 6.15 -38.09 27.63
N ALA A 66 7.39 -38.56 27.48
CA ALA A 66 8.15 -38.49 26.24
C ALA A 66 8.98 -39.77 26.09
N GLY A 67 8.89 -40.43 24.94
CA GLY A 67 9.61 -41.67 24.67
C GLY A 67 9.73 -41.95 23.17
N PHE A 68 10.62 -42.86 22.79
CA PHE A 68 10.72 -43.29 21.39
C PHE A 68 9.64 -44.34 21.06
N SER A 69 8.88 -44.10 20.00
CA SER A 69 7.96 -45.09 19.40
C SER A 69 8.55 -45.80 18.17
N GLY A 70 9.81 -45.51 17.82
CA GLY A 70 10.51 -46.09 16.68
C GLY A 70 12.02 -45.78 16.72
N LEU A 71 12.73 -45.94 15.60
CA LEU A 71 14.19 -45.63 15.52
C LEU A 71 14.48 -44.13 15.69
N SER A 72 13.66 -43.27 15.08
CA SER A 72 13.82 -41.81 15.06
C SER A 72 12.52 -41.06 15.30
N THR A 73 11.54 -41.74 15.88
CA THR A 73 10.21 -41.20 16.19
C THR A 73 10.05 -41.05 17.69
N VAL A 74 9.66 -39.86 18.10
CA VAL A 74 9.38 -39.50 19.49
C VAL A 74 7.89 -39.27 19.66
N HIS A 75 7.30 -39.93 20.64
CA HIS A 75 5.93 -39.71 21.10
C HIS A 75 5.97 -38.89 22.39
N MET A 76 5.10 -37.88 22.48
CA MET A 76 4.97 -37.00 23.63
C MET A 76 3.51 -36.79 23.98
N THR A 77 3.18 -36.77 25.27
CA THR A 77 1.82 -36.56 25.77
C THR A 77 1.74 -35.40 26.76
N GLY A 78 0.56 -34.79 26.86
CA GLY A 78 0.27 -33.76 27.87
C GLY A 78 1.19 -32.54 27.78
N ILE A 79 1.43 -32.05 26.56
CA ILE A 79 2.27 -30.88 26.34
C ILE A 79 1.48 -29.63 26.70
N SER A 80 2.07 -28.74 27.49
CA SER A 80 1.53 -27.41 27.77
C SER A 80 2.63 -26.36 27.70
N VAL A 81 2.36 -25.24 27.05
CA VAL A 81 3.29 -24.11 26.96
C VAL A 81 2.57 -22.86 27.46
N VAL A 82 3.09 -22.30 28.56
CA VAL A 82 2.56 -21.11 29.20
C VAL A 82 3.67 -20.06 29.25
N PRO A 83 3.54 -18.94 28.51
CA PRO A 83 4.46 -17.83 28.68
C PRO A 83 4.29 -17.20 30.07
N LYS A 84 5.39 -16.80 30.69
CA LYS A 84 5.40 -16.22 32.03
C LYS A 84 4.48 -15.00 32.13
N ASP A 85 3.62 -14.98 33.16
CA ASP A 85 2.64 -13.93 33.44
C ASP A 85 1.65 -13.68 32.28
N ARG A 86 1.35 -14.70 31.46
CA ARG A 86 0.44 -14.63 30.31
C ARG A 86 -0.47 -15.86 30.25
N ASP A 87 -1.50 -15.77 29.42
CA ASP A 87 -2.41 -16.89 29.15
C ASP A 87 -1.70 -18.04 28.42
N THR A 88 -2.13 -19.27 28.71
CA THR A 88 -1.65 -20.49 28.06
C THR A 88 -1.63 -20.35 26.55
N LEU A 89 -0.47 -20.61 25.93
CA LEU A 89 -0.28 -20.49 24.49
C LEU A 89 -0.77 -21.75 23.77
N THR A 90 -0.38 -22.92 24.25
CA THR A 90 -0.78 -24.18 23.63
C THR A 90 -0.90 -25.32 24.62
N THR A 91 -1.83 -26.24 24.34
CA THR A 91 -1.98 -27.54 24.99
C THR A 91 -2.13 -28.61 23.91
N ILE A 92 -1.39 -29.71 24.01
CA ILE A 92 -1.46 -30.83 23.04
C ILE A 92 -1.57 -32.13 23.85
N SER A 93 -2.58 -32.93 23.55
CA SER A 93 -2.83 -34.22 24.23
C SER A 93 -1.78 -35.25 23.82
N ASP A 94 -1.63 -35.45 22.50
CA ASP A 94 -0.72 -36.43 21.91
C ASP A 94 -0.02 -35.85 20.68
N LEU A 95 1.31 -35.99 20.65
CA LEU A 95 2.17 -35.50 19.57
C LEU A 95 3.24 -36.54 19.24
N THR A 96 3.20 -37.06 18.02
CA THR A 96 4.26 -37.91 17.47
C THR A 96 5.07 -37.12 16.46
N ILE A 97 6.39 -37.09 16.61
CA ILE A 97 7.31 -36.44 15.65
C ILE A 97 8.39 -37.44 15.25
N GLY A 98 8.51 -37.70 13.95
CA GLY A 98 9.64 -38.43 13.38
C GLY A 98 10.64 -37.48 12.74
N VAL A 99 11.93 -37.81 12.85
CA VAL A 99 13.02 -37.09 12.18
C VAL A 99 13.80 -38.01 11.26
N LYS A 100 14.33 -37.45 10.16
CA LYS A 100 15.21 -38.18 9.24
C LYS A 100 16.58 -38.39 9.87
N LEU A 101 17.02 -39.65 9.97
CA LEU A 101 18.28 -40.03 10.62
C LEU A 101 19.53 -39.45 9.93
N PHE A 102 19.65 -39.59 8.60
CA PHE A 102 20.85 -39.13 7.89
C PHE A 102 21.09 -37.61 7.99
N PRO A 103 20.09 -36.74 7.74
CA PRO A 103 20.24 -35.30 7.98
C PRO A 103 20.61 -34.99 9.43
N LEU A 104 20.02 -35.71 10.40
CA LEU A 104 20.29 -35.50 11.83
C LEU A 104 21.76 -35.79 12.18
N LEU A 105 22.36 -36.83 11.61
CA LEU A 105 23.78 -37.15 11.78
C LEU A 105 24.71 -36.06 11.23
N LEU A 106 24.24 -35.29 10.24
CA LEU A 106 24.94 -34.14 9.67
C LEU A 106 24.59 -32.81 10.38
N GLY A 107 23.82 -32.84 11.47
CA GLY A 107 23.41 -31.66 12.24
C GLY A 107 22.15 -30.96 11.74
N ASN A 108 21.48 -31.48 10.71
CA ASN A 108 20.26 -30.90 10.13
C ASN A 108 19.01 -31.66 10.57
N VAL A 109 18.17 -31.03 11.39
CA VAL A 109 16.89 -31.63 11.81
C VAL A 109 15.86 -31.47 10.69
N LYS A 110 15.43 -32.57 10.09
CA LYS A 110 14.34 -32.63 9.11
C LYS A 110 13.24 -33.55 9.60
N LEU A 111 12.00 -33.10 9.59
CA LEU A 111 10.87 -33.93 9.98
C LEU A 111 10.58 -34.97 8.90
N SER A 112 10.31 -36.22 9.30
CA SER A 112 9.81 -37.27 8.42
C SER A 112 8.30 -37.37 8.53
N GLN A 113 7.78 -37.42 9.76
CA GLN A 113 6.35 -37.54 10.05
C GLN A 113 5.95 -36.64 11.22
N MET A 114 4.69 -36.21 11.24
CA MET A 114 4.05 -35.57 12.39
C MET A 114 2.63 -36.07 12.54
N MET A 115 2.27 -36.53 13.74
CA MET A 115 0.88 -36.85 14.09
C MET A 115 0.45 -36.04 15.32
N LEU A 116 -0.72 -35.41 15.26
CA LEU A 116 -1.34 -34.66 16.35
C LEU A 116 -2.82 -35.04 16.43
N GLU A 117 -3.29 -35.54 17.57
CA GLU A 117 -4.68 -36.03 17.73
C GLU A 117 -5.64 -35.00 18.34
N GLU A 118 -5.16 -34.19 19.28
CA GLU A 118 -5.92 -33.08 19.87
C GLU A 118 -4.96 -31.98 20.33
N GLY A 119 -5.22 -30.75 19.90
CA GLY A 119 -4.41 -29.60 20.26
C GLY A 119 -5.22 -28.32 20.32
N LYS A 120 -4.81 -27.41 21.20
CA LYS A 120 -5.40 -26.08 21.32
C LYS A 120 -4.29 -25.06 21.33
N ILE A 121 -4.38 -24.07 20.44
CA ILE A 121 -3.51 -22.90 20.40
C ILE A 121 -4.37 -21.69 20.70
N HIS A 122 -4.01 -20.93 21.72
CA HIS A 122 -4.70 -19.72 22.10
C HIS A 122 -3.77 -18.54 21.91
N LEU A 123 -4.11 -17.64 20.99
CA LEU A 123 -3.42 -16.39 20.77
C LEU A 123 -4.23 -15.27 21.41
N VAL A 124 -3.67 -14.62 22.41
CA VAL A 124 -4.32 -13.54 23.15
C VAL A 124 -3.54 -12.25 22.97
N PHE A 125 -4.24 -11.23 22.47
CA PHE A 125 -3.73 -9.87 22.30
C PHE A 125 -4.52 -8.94 23.23
N LYS A 126 -3.82 -8.38 24.21
CA LYS A 126 -4.38 -7.47 25.22
C LYS A 126 -3.59 -6.17 25.25
N ASP A 127 -4.19 -5.09 24.74
CA ASP A 127 -3.60 -3.76 24.61
C ASP A 127 -2.24 -3.78 23.86
N SER A 128 -1.14 -3.63 24.59
CA SER A 128 0.22 -3.66 24.04
C SER A 128 0.94 -5.00 24.23
N LEU A 129 0.30 -5.97 24.90
CA LEU A 129 0.88 -7.24 25.31
C LEU A 129 0.22 -8.40 24.57
N SER A 130 1.01 -9.42 24.24
CA SER A 130 0.49 -10.68 23.72
C SER A 130 1.16 -11.87 24.38
N ASN A 131 0.46 -13.00 24.40
CA ASN A 131 1.07 -14.26 24.87
C ASN A 131 2.07 -14.85 23.85
N ILE A 132 2.35 -14.18 22.72
CA ILE A 132 3.40 -14.52 21.76
C ILE A 132 4.55 -13.50 21.72
N ASP A 133 4.58 -12.55 22.65
CA ASP A 133 5.59 -11.47 22.67
C ASP A 133 7.04 -11.99 22.75
N PHE A 134 7.24 -13.18 23.31
CA PHE A 134 8.56 -13.82 23.40
C PHE A 134 9.15 -14.17 22.02
N ILE A 135 8.30 -14.37 21.00
CA ILE A 135 8.72 -14.60 19.60
C ILE A 135 9.01 -13.25 18.92
N LEU A 136 8.26 -12.22 19.26
CA LEU A 136 8.28 -10.90 18.60
C LEU A 136 9.37 -9.96 19.16
N LYS A 137 9.83 -10.16 20.40
CA LYS A 137 10.95 -9.41 20.99
C LYS A 137 12.27 -9.90 20.40
N ARG A 138 12.87 -9.13 19.49
CA ARG A 138 14.27 -9.34 19.07
C ARG A 138 15.17 -9.30 20.30
N LYS A 139 15.92 -10.37 20.57
CA LYS A 139 17.09 -10.30 21.47
C LYS A 139 17.99 -9.16 20.99
N LYS A 140 18.39 -8.25 21.88
CA LYS A 140 19.56 -7.40 21.64
C LYS A 140 20.73 -8.38 21.47
N LYS A 141 21.16 -8.62 20.23
CA LYS A 141 22.46 -9.25 20.01
C LYS A 141 23.49 -8.25 20.50
N ASP A 142 24.28 -8.63 21.49
CA ASP A 142 25.60 -8.04 21.71
C ASP A 142 26.41 -8.29 20.44
N SER A 143 26.45 -7.29 19.56
CA SER A 143 27.12 -7.38 18.28
C SER A 143 28.59 -6.97 18.45
N THR A 144 29.41 -7.92 18.89
CA THR A 144 30.89 -7.86 18.78
C THR A 144 31.44 -8.88 17.79
N GLU A 145 30.59 -9.57 17.04
CA GLU A 145 31.02 -10.43 15.92
C GLU A 145 30.88 -9.70 14.58
N ASN A 146 31.95 -9.75 13.80
CA ASN A 146 32.16 -9.11 12.51
C ASN A 146 30.89 -8.95 11.66
N LYS A 147 30.52 -7.69 11.36
CA LYS A 147 29.54 -7.34 10.33
C LYS A 147 30.12 -7.64 8.95
N GLY A 148 30.23 -8.92 8.58
CA GLY A 148 30.19 -9.29 7.16
C GLY A 148 28.89 -8.73 6.57
N LYS A 149 28.95 -8.18 5.35
CA LYS A 149 27.74 -7.73 4.63
C LYS A 149 26.81 -8.94 4.51
N VAL A 150 25.75 -9.00 5.32
CA VAL A 150 24.79 -10.10 5.24
C VAL A 150 24.03 -9.94 3.94
N GLU A 151 24.15 -10.93 3.05
CA GLU A 151 23.54 -10.92 1.72
C GLU A 151 22.06 -11.30 1.80
N LEU A 152 21.20 -10.52 1.13
CA LEU A 152 19.75 -10.80 1.12
C LEU A 152 19.43 -12.14 0.46
N SER A 153 20.21 -12.57 -0.53
CA SER A 153 20.09 -13.87 -1.19
C SER A 153 20.24 -15.03 -0.20
N GLU A 154 21.27 -14.97 0.65
CA GLU A 154 21.50 -15.95 1.73
C GLU A 154 20.38 -15.93 2.77
N ILE A 155 19.94 -14.75 3.20
CA ILE A 155 18.82 -14.63 4.13
C ILE A 155 17.57 -15.28 3.55
N ALA A 156 17.23 -14.99 2.29
CA ALA A 156 16.03 -15.50 1.65
C ALA A 156 16.07 -17.03 1.49
N SER A 157 17.19 -17.57 1.01
CA SER A 157 17.38 -19.01 0.87
C SER A 157 17.30 -19.73 2.22
N ASN A 158 17.98 -19.20 3.24
CA ASN A 158 17.94 -19.77 4.59
C ASN A 158 16.54 -19.71 5.20
N LEU A 159 15.82 -18.59 5.03
CA LEU A 159 14.45 -18.45 5.51
C LEU A 159 13.52 -19.46 4.84
N LEU A 160 13.59 -19.58 3.51
CA LEU A 160 12.79 -20.55 2.78
C LEU A 160 13.10 -21.97 3.26
N ASN A 161 14.38 -22.37 3.27
CA ASN A 161 14.79 -23.69 3.73
C ASN A 161 14.34 -23.99 5.17
N GLN A 162 14.40 -23.01 6.07
CA GLN A 162 13.92 -23.16 7.45
C GLN A 162 12.41 -23.38 7.53
N ILE A 163 11.62 -22.78 6.64
CA ILE A 163 10.18 -23.02 6.57
C ILE A 163 9.93 -24.41 5.98
N LEU A 164 10.56 -24.73 4.85
CA LEU A 164 10.31 -25.99 4.14
C LEU A 164 10.74 -27.22 4.94
N TYR A 165 11.84 -27.15 5.70
CA TYR A 165 12.33 -28.28 6.51
C TYR A 165 11.47 -28.58 7.74
N LYS A 166 10.56 -27.67 8.11
CA LYS A 166 9.60 -27.87 9.20
C LYS A 166 8.31 -28.53 8.73
N ILE A 167 8.10 -28.66 7.44
CA ILE A 167 6.96 -29.37 6.88
C ILE A 167 7.40 -30.84 6.74
N PRO A 168 6.75 -31.79 7.45
CA PRO A 168 7.10 -33.21 7.35
C PRO A 168 6.72 -33.78 5.97
N ASP A 169 7.27 -34.94 5.61
CA ASP A 169 6.87 -35.63 4.38
C ASP A 169 5.46 -36.20 4.53
N ASP A 170 5.16 -36.76 5.70
CA ASP A 170 3.85 -37.27 6.08
C ASP A 170 3.30 -36.51 7.30
N MET A 171 2.03 -36.14 7.26
CA MET A 171 1.40 -35.37 8.33
C MET A 171 -0.02 -35.89 8.59
N GLU A 172 -0.40 -35.96 9.85
CA GLU A 172 -1.78 -36.19 10.27
C GLU A 172 -2.09 -35.30 11.46
N ILE A 173 -3.01 -34.35 11.30
CA ILE A 173 -3.48 -33.46 12.36
C ILE A 173 -4.98 -33.66 12.47
N LYS A 174 -5.46 -33.95 13.67
CA LYS A 174 -6.88 -34.02 14.03
C LYS A 174 -7.14 -33.04 15.16
N ASN A 175 -8.35 -32.47 15.15
CA ASN A 175 -8.89 -31.63 16.22
C ASN A 175 -7.92 -30.56 16.75
N LEU A 176 -7.28 -29.82 15.84
CA LEU A 176 -6.43 -28.68 16.22
C LEU A 176 -7.28 -27.40 16.25
N LEU A 177 -7.53 -26.88 17.44
CA LEU A 177 -8.27 -25.65 17.66
C LEU A 177 -7.33 -24.46 17.81
N LEU A 178 -7.37 -23.52 16.87
CA LEU A 178 -6.72 -22.23 16.98
C LEU A 178 -7.75 -21.16 17.35
N ASN A 179 -7.60 -20.59 18.54
CA ASN A 179 -8.37 -19.44 18.98
C ASN A 179 -7.52 -18.18 18.93
N VAL A 180 -8.06 -17.13 18.32
CA VAL A 180 -7.46 -15.79 18.31
C VAL A 180 -8.42 -14.85 19.02
N ASN A 181 -7.96 -14.25 20.11
CA ASN A 181 -8.71 -13.28 20.89
C ASN A 181 -7.97 -11.94 20.86
N ASP A 182 -8.57 -10.95 20.22
CA ASP A 182 -8.08 -9.58 20.18
C ASP A 182 -9.07 -8.69 20.95
N ASN A 183 -8.57 -8.03 21.99
CA ASN A 183 -9.27 -7.31 23.07
C ASN A 183 -10.55 -6.56 22.65
N ASP A 184 -10.60 -6.02 21.43
CA ASP A 184 -11.64 -5.06 21.01
C ASP A 184 -12.43 -5.43 19.75
N THR A 185 -12.06 -6.45 18.96
CA THR A 185 -12.60 -6.54 17.59
C THR A 185 -13.05 -7.91 17.06
N ALA A 186 -12.52 -9.05 17.50
CA ALA A 186 -13.06 -10.36 17.10
C ALA A 186 -12.52 -11.52 17.94
N LYS A 187 -13.39 -12.49 18.24
CA LYS A 187 -12.97 -13.86 18.61
C LYS A 187 -13.04 -14.71 17.37
N LEU A 188 -11.91 -15.28 16.97
CA LEU A 188 -11.83 -16.17 15.83
C LEU A 188 -11.45 -17.56 16.29
N SER A 189 -12.17 -18.55 15.81
CA SER A 189 -11.94 -19.95 16.11
C SER A 189 -11.75 -20.70 14.80
N PHE A 190 -10.60 -21.33 14.63
CA PHE A 190 -10.32 -22.21 13.50
C PHE A 190 -10.12 -23.62 14.05
N LEU A 191 -11.03 -24.53 13.76
CA LEU A 191 -10.92 -25.93 14.13
C LEU A 191 -10.53 -26.73 12.89
N THR A 192 -9.27 -27.13 12.83
CA THR A 192 -8.80 -28.09 11.83
C THR A 192 -9.29 -29.48 12.24
N SER A 193 -10.37 -29.96 11.59
CA SER A 193 -10.94 -31.28 11.87
C SER A 193 -10.02 -32.39 11.39
N SER A 194 -9.43 -32.18 10.21
CA SER A 194 -8.40 -33.04 9.63
C SER A 194 -7.43 -32.20 8.81
N ALA A 195 -6.14 -32.53 8.86
CA ALA A 195 -5.14 -32.12 7.88
C ALA A 195 -4.16 -33.27 7.67
N THR A 196 -4.04 -33.72 6.42
CA THR A 196 -3.19 -34.85 6.07
C THR A 196 -2.23 -34.46 4.96
N ILE A 197 -0.98 -34.91 5.06
CA ILE A 197 -0.04 -35.00 3.94
C ILE A 197 0.31 -36.48 3.79
N ASN A 198 -0.01 -37.09 2.65
CA ASN A 198 0.33 -38.48 2.36
C ASN A 198 0.89 -38.58 0.94
N GLY A 199 2.13 -39.05 0.79
CA GLY A 199 2.80 -39.09 -0.52
C GLY A 199 2.97 -37.70 -1.16
N GLY A 200 2.90 -36.65 -0.35
CA GLY A 200 2.89 -35.25 -0.77
C GLY A 200 1.52 -34.69 -1.14
N GLU A 201 0.44 -35.48 -1.13
CA GLU A 201 -0.92 -34.94 -1.32
C GLU A 201 -1.41 -34.30 -0.02
N LEU A 202 -1.72 -33.00 -0.08
CA LEU A 202 -2.26 -32.22 1.03
C LEU A 202 -3.78 -32.17 0.93
N GLN A 203 -4.46 -32.51 2.02
CA GLN A 203 -5.89 -32.28 2.20
C GLN A 203 -6.15 -31.79 3.63
N SER A 204 -7.00 -30.79 3.80
CA SER A 204 -7.40 -30.32 5.12
C SER A 204 -8.77 -29.68 5.11
N THR A 205 -9.51 -29.89 6.19
CA THR A 205 -10.79 -29.24 6.46
C THR A 205 -10.68 -28.41 7.73
N ILE A 206 -11.06 -27.13 7.64
CA ILE A 206 -10.96 -26.14 8.71
C ILE A 206 -12.34 -25.51 8.91
N LEU A 207 -12.92 -25.72 10.08
CA LEU A 207 -14.18 -25.13 10.51
C LEU A 207 -13.90 -23.76 11.13
N VAL A 208 -14.52 -22.70 10.60
CA VAL A 208 -14.30 -21.32 11.02
C VAL A 208 -15.48 -20.81 11.83
N ASN A 209 -15.19 -20.27 13.01
CA ASN A 209 -16.14 -19.78 14.01
C ASN A 209 -17.26 -20.80 14.32
N GLY A 210 -16.88 -22.05 14.56
CA GLY A 210 -17.83 -23.16 14.61
C GLY A 210 -18.19 -23.60 13.19
N ASN A 211 -19.48 -23.58 12.82
CA ASN A 211 -19.96 -24.01 11.50
C ASN A 211 -20.38 -22.83 10.61
N GLU A 212 -19.90 -21.61 10.85
CA GLU A 212 -20.24 -20.45 10.01
C GLU A 212 -19.70 -20.61 8.58
N ALA A 213 -18.47 -21.13 8.46
CA ALA A 213 -17.86 -21.49 7.18
C ALA A 213 -16.95 -22.72 7.34
N THR A 214 -16.92 -23.57 6.31
CA THR A 214 -15.99 -24.69 6.21
C THR A 214 -15.00 -24.37 5.09
N TRP A 215 -13.73 -24.28 5.44
CA TRP A 215 -12.64 -24.09 4.49
C TRP A 215 -11.98 -25.42 4.18
N HIS A 216 -11.59 -25.57 2.92
CA HIS A 216 -10.82 -26.71 2.44
C HIS A 216 -9.47 -26.23 1.93
N VAL A 217 -8.42 -26.97 2.25
CA VAL A 217 -7.07 -26.74 1.76
C VAL A 217 -6.58 -28.00 1.08
N ASN A 218 -6.44 -27.94 -0.24
CA ASN A 218 -6.03 -29.09 -1.05
C ASN A 218 -4.80 -28.76 -1.89
N GLY A 219 -4.02 -29.78 -2.24
CA GLY A 219 -2.99 -29.66 -3.26
C GLY A 219 -1.82 -30.60 -3.05
N GLU A 220 -0.63 -30.15 -3.39
CA GLU A 220 0.59 -30.96 -3.38
C GLU A 220 1.72 -30.24 -2.64
N VAL A 221 2.36 -30.94 -1.72
CA VAL A 221 3.46 -30.44 -0.90
C VAL A 221 4.61 -31.44 -0.97
N LYS A 222 5.70 -31.05 -1.63
CA LYS A 222 6.93 -31.84 -1.73
C LYS A 222 8.13 -31.02 -1.24
N PRO A 223 8.34 -30.92 0.09
CA PRO A 223 9.35 -30.05 0.68
C PRO A 223 10.77 -30.34 0.18
N ALA A 224 11.10 -31.61 -0.05
CA ALA A 224 12.40 -32.02 -0.58
C ALA A 224 12.70 -31.49 -1.99
N ARG A 225 11.66 -31.25 -2.80
CA ARG A 225 11.77 -30.69 -4.16
C ARG A 225 11.49 -29.18 -4.19
N LYS A 226 11.26 -28.56 -3.03
CA LYS A 226 10.80 -27.17 -2.89
C LYS A 226 9.56 -26.85 -3.74
N HIS A 227 8.71 -27.85 -3.95
CA HIS A 227 7.50 -27.74 -4.75
C HIS A 227 6.28 -27.70 -3.83
N PHE A 228 5.44 -26.68 -4.01
CA PHE A 228 4.22 -26.47 -3.25
C PHE A 228 3.13 -25.98 -4.19
N ASP A 229 1.96 -26.57 -4.08
CA ASP A 229 0.75 -26.16 -4.79
C ASP A 229 -0.39 -26.28 -3.79
N VAL A 230 -0.91 -25.16 -3.33
CA VAL A 230 -1.91 -25.12 -2.27
C VAL A 230 -3.07 -24.26 -2.73
N MET A 231 -4.26 -24.84 -2.70
CA MET A 231 -5.52 -24.17 -3.00
C MET A 231 -6.39 -24.12 -1.75
N ILE A 232 -6.92 -22.93 -1.46
CA ILE A 232 -7.86 -22.68 -0.36
C ILE A 232 -9.21 -22.27 -0.97
N PHE A 233 -10.30 -22.87 -0.50
CA PHE A 233 -11.68 -22.55 -0.90
C PHE A 233 -12.66 -22.86 0.25
N ALA A 234 -13.93 -22.48 0.10
CA ALA A 234 -14.98 -22.75 1.10
C ALA A 234 -16.23 -23.38 0.48
N ASP A 235 -16.98 -24.12 1.29
CA ASP A 235 -18.22 -24.80 0.86
C ASP A 235 -19.38 -23.80 0.66
N ASN A 236 -19.89 -23.70 -0.58
CA ASN A 236 -21.10 -22.93 -0.95
C ASN A 236 -21.13 -21.48 -0.44
N LYS A 237 -19.98 -20.93 -0.04
CA LYS A 237 -19.77 -19.60 0.54
C LYS A 237 -18.39 -19.09 0.11
N LYS A 238 -18.18 -17.78 0.24
CA LYS A 238 -16.86 -17.18 0.05
C LYS A 238 -16.00 -17.43 1.29
N VAL A 239 -14.70 -17.57 1.08
CA VAL A 239 -13.70 -17.45 2.15
C VAL A 239 -13.69 -15.99 2.57
N GLU A 240 -14.23 -15.68 3.76
CA GLU A 240 -14.19 -14.34 4.34
C GLU A 240 -13.05 -14.24 5.36
N LEU A 241 -12.41 -13.07 5.43
CA LEU A 241 -11.33 -12.82 6.39
C LEU A 241 -11.75 -11.74 7.41
N PRO A 242 -12.69 -12.04 8.32
CA PRO A 242 -13.29 -11.04 9.22
C PRO A 242 -12.27 -10.32 10.11
N PHE A 243 -11.14 -10.95 10.45
CA PHE A 243 -10.04 -10.29 11.17
C PHE A 243 -9.48 -9.07 10.42
N LEU A 244 -9.27 -9.22 9.11
CA LEU A 244 -8.71 -8.17 8.26
C LEU A 244 -9.70 -7.03 8.10
N ASN A 245 -11.01 -7.31 8.14
CA ASN A 245 -12.06 -6.29 8.07
C ASN A 245 -11.94 -5.27 9.19
N ASN A 246 -11.75 -5.72 10.44
CA ASN A 246 -11.70 -4.80 11.57
C ASN A 246 -10.35 -4.09 11.68
N LYS A 247 -9.26 -4.77 11.36
CA LYS A 247 -7.91 -4.22 11.49
C LYS A 247 -7.49 -3.31 10.33
N LEU A 248 -7.85 -3.67 9.11
CA LEU A 248 -7.55 -2.88 7.91
C LEU A 248 -8.70 -1.96 7.51
N HIS A 249 -9.82 -2.00 8.24
CA HIS A 249 -11.08 -1.35 7.84
C HIS A 249 -11.46 -1.71 6.39
N ALA A 250 -11.20 -2.96 5.98
CA ALA A 250 -11.28 -3.42 4.60
C ALA A 250 -12.02 -4.76 4.49
N LYS A 251 -13.15 -4.83 3.79
CA LYS A 251 -13.84 -6.09 3.51
C LYS A 251 -13.06 -6.90 2.48
N LEU A 252 -12.66 -8.13 2.85
CA LEU A 252 -11.93 -9.04 1.96
C LEU A 252 -12.60 -10.42 1.93
N SER A 253 -12.94 -10.91 0.74
CA SER A 253 -13.42 -12.29 0.55
C SER A 253 -13.08 -12.83 -0.84
N PHE A 254 -12.99 -14.14 -1.03
CA PHE A 254 -12.74 -14.77 -2.32
C PHE A 254 -13.37 -16.17 -2.41
N ASP A 255 -13.53 -16.69 -3.62
CA ASP A 255 -14.03 -18.07 -3.81
C ASP A 255 -12.87 -19.06 -3.67
N THR A 256 -11.78 -18.81 -4.39
CA THR A 256 -10.57 -19.64 -4.34
C THR A 256 -9.31 -18.78 -4.38
N VAL A 257 -8.29 -19.23 -3.64
CA VAL A 257 -6.90 -18.74 -3.76
C VAL A 257 -6.00 -19.93 -3.96
N ARG A 258 -5.11 -19.86 -4.96
CA ARG A 258 -4.09 -20.89 -5.21
C ARG A 258 -2.71 -20.25 -5.18
N THR A 259 -1.79 -20.90 -4.50
CA THR A 259 -0.37 -20.54 -4.43
C THR A 259 0.46 -21.71 -4.91
N VAL A 260 1.33 -21.47 -5.87
CA VAL A 260 2.25 -22.46 -6.43
C VAL A 260 3.67 -21.94 -6.31
N LEU A 261 4.56 -22.69 -5.67
CA LEU A 261 6.00 -22.54 -5.76
C LEU A 261 6.54 -23.61 -6.70
N LYS A 262 7.08 -23.19 -7.86
CA LYS A 262 7.61 -24.08 -8.89
C LYS A 262 9.05 -24.47 -8.62
N SER A 263 9.89 -23.49 -8.30
CA SER A 263 11.32 -23.66 -8.04
C SER A 263 11.85 -22.54 -7.15
N ALA A 264 12.96 -22.80 -6.44
CA ALA A 264 13.58 -21.80 -5.57
C ALA A 264 15.06 -22.14 -5.32
N ASP A 265 15.94 -21.65 -6.20
CA ASP A 265 17.34 -22.08 -6.27
C ASP A 265 18.27 -20.92 -6.62
N TYR A 266 19.56 -21.10 -6.39
CA TYR A 266 20.56 -20.10 -6.78
C TYR A 266 20.80 -20.12 -8.29
N SER A 267 20.88 -18.93 -8.88
CA SER A 267 21.30 -18.69 -10.25
C SER A 267 22.46 -17.70 -10.22
N GLY A 268 23.70 -18.20 -10.30
CA GLY A 268 24.87 -17.39 -9.96
C GLY A 268 24.86 -17.02 -8.48
N ASN A 269 24.97 -15.71 -8.18
CA ASN A 269 24.95 -15.18 -6.80
C ASN A 269 23.53 -14.81 -6.32
N ASP A 270 22.55 -14.83 -7.23
CA ASP A 270 21.17 -14.46 -6.92
C ASP A 270 20.36 -15.68 -6.52
N PHE A 271 19.48 -15.51 -5.53
CA PHE A 271 18.48 -16.50 -5.18
C PHE A 271 17.21 -16.24 -6.00
N ARG A 272 16.86 -17.18 -6.88
CA ARG A 272 15.70 -17.09 -7.79
C ARG A 272 14.56 -17.92 -7.25
N MET A 273 13.36 -17.33 -7.23
CA MET A 273 12.12 -17.99 -6.84
C MET A 273 11.09 -17.85 -7.96
N GLU A 274 10.50 -18.95 -8.38
CA GLU A 274 9.46 -18.98 -9.40
C GLU A 274 8.15 -19.47 -8.80
N GLY A 275 7.11 -18.67 -8.94
CA GLY A 275 5.81 -18.97 -8.37
C GLY A 275 4.64 -18.53 -9.24
N SER A 276 3.47 -19.02 -8.88
CA SER A 276 2.20 -18.62 -9.46
C SER A 276 1.19 -18.40 -8.35
N TRP A 277 0.49 -17.28 -8.38
CA TRP A 277 -0.61 -17.00 -7.45
C TRP A 277 -1.85 -16.66 -8.24
N SER A 278 -2.97 -17.29 -7.93
CA SER A 278 -4.24 -17.00 -8.59
C SER A 278 -5.36 -16.85 -7.58
N VAL A 279 -6.30 -15.96 -7.88
CA VAL A 279 -7.49 -15.73 -7.06
C VAL A 279 -8.73 -15.62 -7.94
N ARG A 280 -9.84 -16.18 -7.46
CA ARG A 280 -11.15 -16.07 -8.10
C ARG A 280 -12.15 -15.34 -7.22
N ASN A 281 -12.93 -14.46 -7.84
CA ASN A 281 -13.99 -13.65 -7.24
C ASN A 281 -13.56 -12.91 -5.97
N LEU A 282 -12.35 -12.32 -6.00
CA LEU A 282 -11.84 -11.50 -4.91
C LEU A 282 -12.66 -10.22 -4.78
N LEU A 283 -13.32 -10.06 -3.65
CA LEU A 283 -14.01 -8.85 -3.23
C LEU A 283 -13.08 -8.04 -2.35
N ILE A 284 -12.92 -6.77 -2.69
CA ILE A 284 -12.18 -5.78 -1.90
C ILE A 284 -13.10 -4.58 -1.69
N ASN A 285 -13.39 -4.23 -0.43
CA ASN A 285 -13.97 -2.94 -0.09
C ASN A 285 -13.06 -2.23 0.90
N HIS A 286 -12.56 -1.05 0.54
CA HIS A 286 -11.82 -0.20 1.46
C HIS A 286 -11.97 1.25 1.02
N ALA A 287 -12.33 2.13 1.95
CA ALA A 287 -12.72 3.52 1.65
C ALA A 287 -11.66 4.34 0.89
N LYS A 288 -10.36 4.02 1.04
CA LYS A 288 -9.29 4.70 0.27
C LYS A 288 -9.08 4.13 -1.14
N ILE A 289 -9.56 2.91 -1.40
CA ILE A 289 -9.42 2.24 -2.71
C ILE A 289 -10.63 2.56 -3.60
N SER A 290 -11.85 2.32 -3.10
CA SER A 290 -13.11 2.64 -3.76
C SER A 290 -14.21 2.87 -2.73
N ALA A 291 -15.25 3.61 -3.11
CA ALA A 291 -16.47 3.75 -2.31
C ALA A 291 -17.36 2.49 -2.38
N ASN A 292 -17.19 1.67 -3.42
CA ASN A 292 -17.97 0.47 -3.67
C ASN A 292 -17.14 -0.80 -3.50
N ASP A 293 -17.84 -1.93 -3.42
CA ASP A 293 -17.23 -3.26 -3.51
C ASP A 293 -16.55 -3.40 -4.89
N ILE A 294 -15.25 -3.69 -4.88
CA ILE A 294 -14.49 -4.05 -6.07
C ILE A 294 -14.47 -5.56 -6.18
N ILE A 295 -14.92 -6.11 -7.30
CA ILE A 295 -14.91 -7.56 -7.55
C ILE A 295 -13.94 -7.87 -8.68
N VAL A 296 -12.88 -8.61 -8.34
CA VAL A 296 -11.88 -9.13 -9.27
C VAL A 296 -12.25 -10.59 -9.57
N PRO A 297 -12.80 -10.90 -10.75
CA PRO A 297 -13.39 -12.21 -11.03
C PRO A 297 -12.34 -13.31 -11.22
N ASP A 298 -11.26 -13.04 -11.95
CA ASP A 298 -10.15 -13.96 -12.13
C ASP A 298 -8.87 -13.15 -12.33
N ALA A 299 -7.91 -13.34 -11.43
CA ALA A 299 -6.59 -12.73 -11.52
C ALA A 299 -5.51 -13.77 -11.21
N LYS A 300 -4.42 -13.70 -11.96
CA LYS A 300 -3.27 -14.59 -11.80
C LYS A 300 -1.98 -13.80 -11.97
N ILE A 301 -0.96 -14.12 -11.19
CA ILE A 301 0.40 -13.65 -11.39
C ILE A 301 1.33 -14.86 -11.48
N ASP A 302 2.03 -14.99 -12.60
CA ASP A 302 3.20 -15.85 -12.73
C ASP A 302 4.42 -14.95 -12.46
N ALA A 303 5.11 -15.17 -11.34
CA ALA A 303 6.12 -14.25 -10.84
C ALA A 303 7.48 -14.94 -10.73
N ASN A 304 8.49 -14.29 -11.28
CA ASN A 304 9.90 -14.67 -11.18
C ASN A 304 10.61 -13.63 -10.32
N VAL A 305 10.92 -14.01 -9.08
CA VAL A 305 11.54 -13.12 -8.09
C VAL A 305 13.04 -13.42 -8.02
N LEU A 306 13.86 -12.38 -8.13
CA LEU A 306 15.31 -12.43 -8.00
C LEU A 306 15.73 -11.67 -6.75
N ILE A 307 16.47 -12.33 -5.88
CA ILE A 307 16.97 -11.75 -4.63
C ILE A 307 18.50 -11.79 -4.71
N GLY A 308 19.11 -10.62 -4.94
CA GLY A 308 20.56 -10.46 -4.95
C GLY A 308 21.12 -10.12 -3.58
N ALA A 309 22.39 -9.74 -3.50
CA ALA A 309 23.02 -9.40 -2.22
C ALA A 309 22.38 -8.20 -1.50
N ASN A 310 21.90 -7.21 -2.26
CA ASN A 310 21.39 -5.92 -1.77
C ASN A 310 20.12 -5.44 -2.49
N TYR A 311 19.45 -6.30 -3.28
CA TYR A 311 18.21 -5.96 -3.96
C TYR A 311 17.22 -7.12 -3.98
N VAL A 312 15.95 -6.77 -4.18
CA VAL A 312 14.88 -7.70 -4.54
C VAL A 312 14.27 -7.18 -5.84
N ALA A 313 14.05 -8.08 -6.80
CA ALA A 313 13.45 -7.76 -8.07
C ALA A 313 12.36 -8.76 -8.45
N LEU A 314 11.28 -8.27 -9.04
CA LEU A 314 10.36 -9.02 -9.88
C LEU A 314 10.86 -8.87 -11.32
N ASP A 315 11.27 -9.99 -11.93
CA ASP A 315 11.86 -10.01 -13.25
C ASP A 315 10.82 -9.75 -14.36
N SER A 316 11.26 -9.21 -15.50
CA SER A 316 10.40 -8.87 -16.64
C SER A 316 9.72 -10.07 -17.32
N SER A 317 10.20 -11.29 -17.06
CA SER A 317 9.52 -12.53 -17.47
C SER A 317 8.28 -12.86 -16.63
N SER A 318 8.01 -12.08 -15.58
CA SER A 318 6.77 -12.17 -14.81
C SER A 318 5.59 -11.65 -15.61
N THR A 319 4.43 -12.27 -15.44
CA THR A 319 3.19 -11.87 -16.13
C THR A 319 2.03 -11.83 -15.15
N VAL A 320 1.27 -10.74 -15.16
CA VAL A 320 0.01 -10.60 -14.43
C VAL A 320 -1.12 -10.67 -15.44
N PHE A 321 -2.06 -11.57 -15.18
CA PHE A 321 -3.27 -11.78 -15.95
C PHE A 321 -4.46 -11.29 -15.15
N LEU A 322 -5.35 -10.57 -15.83
CA LEU A 322 -6.66 -10.21 -15.36
C LEU A 322 -7.66 -10.60 -16.45
N LYS A 323 -8.39 -11.70 -16.25
CA LYS A 323 -9.09 -12.41 -17.34
C LYS A 323 -8.16 -12.64 -18.55
N LYS A 324 -8.47 -12.02 -19.70
CA LYS A 324 -7.68 -12.12 -20.95
C LYS A 324 -6.66 -10.99 -21.11
N ALA A 325 -6.67 -9.98 -20.24
CA ALA A 325 -5.69 -8.91 -20.27
C ALA A 325 -4.42 -9.35 -19.54
N GLU A 326 -3.26 -9.00 -20.08
CA GLU A 326 -1.95 -9.32 -19.53
C GLU A 326 -1.04 -8.09 -19.46
N ILE A 327 -0.19 -8.06 -18.43
CA ILE A 327 0.88 -7.09 -18.27
C ILE A 327 2.15 -7.78 -17.78
N HIS A 328 3.31 -7.28 -18.19
CA HIS A 328 4.63 -7.75 -17.77
C HIS A 328 5.27 -6.70 -16.86
N PRO A 329 5.17 -6.85 -15.54
CA PRO A 329 5.84 -5.97 -14.60
C PRO A 329 7.29 -6.35 -14.40
N PHE A 330 8.14 -5.34 -14.29
CA PHE A 330 9.47 -5.43 -13.72
C PHE A 330 9.55 -4.43 -12.56
N LEU A 331 9.90 -4.92 -11.38
CA LEU A 331 10.03 -4.10 -10.17
C LEU A 331 11.37 -4.42 -9.56
N LYS A 332 12.22 -3.43 -9.28
CA LYS A 332 13.48 -3.66 -8.58
C LYS A 332 13.66 -2.63 -7.48
N TYR A 333 13.94 -3.14 -6.29
CA TYR A 333 14.23 -2.34 -5.12
C TYR A 333 15.64 -2.67 -4.62
N THR A 334 16.55 -1.72 -4.75
CA THR A 334 17.93 -1.82 -4.26
C THR A 334 18.07 -1.06 -2.95
N LEU A 335 18.72 -1.67 -1.95
CA LEU A 335 18.84 -1.12 -0.59
C LEU A 335 20.15 -0.35 -0.35
N SER A 336 21.26 -0.77 -0.96
CA SER A 336 22.58 -0.15 -0.79
C SER A 336 23.36 -0.10 -2.10
N PRO A 337 24.33 0.82 -2.28
CA PRO A 337 24.72 1.91 -1.37
C PRO A 337 23.62 2.95 -1.16
N ASN A 338 22.77 3.16 -2.17
CA ASN A 338 21.60 4.05 -2.12
C ASN A 338 20.32 3.25 -2.34
N LYS A 339 19.19 3.80 -1.90
CA LYS A 339 17.89 3.23 -2.23
C LYS A 339 17.54 3.56 -3.67
N ILE A 340 17.26 2.55 -4.48
CA ILE A 340 16.84 2.72 -5.86
C ILE A 340 15.49 2.03 -6.06
N TYR A 341 14.58 2.75 -6.69
CA TYR A 341 13.26 2.27 -7.07
C TYR A 341 13.19 2.24 -8.59
N GLU A 342 13.04 1.05 -9.17
CA GLU A 342 12.87 0.87 -10.60
C GLU A 342 11.57 0.12 -10.85
N VAL A 343 10.70 0.71 -11.68
CA VAL A 343 9.40 0.16 -12.04
C VAL A 343 9.27 0.27 -13.55
N LYS A 344 9.10 -0.87 -14.22
CA LYS A 344 8.73 -0.92 -15.62
C LYS A 344 7.47 -1.75 -15.76
N LEU A 345 6.48 -1.27 -16.50
CA LEU A 345 5.28 -2.03 -16.81
C LEU A 345 5.11 -2.03 -18.32
N ARG A 346 4.92 -3.21 -18.90
CA ARG A 346 4.63 -3.37 -20.33
C ARG A 346 3.37 -4.18 -20.51
N ALA A 347 2.34 -3.58 -21.09
CA ALA A 347 1.20 -4.29 -21.64
C ALA A 347 1.41 -4.38 -23.16
N PRO A 348 1.51 -5.59 -23.74
CA PRO A 348 1.60 -5.74 -25.19
C PRO A 348 0.33 -5.22 -25.87
N GLU A 349 0.35 -5.15 -27.20
CA GLU A 349 -0.84 -4.81 -28.00
C GLU A 349 -1.96 -5.82 -27.75
N GLN A 350 -3.06 -5.35 -27.20
CA GLN A 350 -4.19 -6.18 -26.78
C GLN A 350 -5.51 -5.58 -27.25
N ASP A 351 -6.51 -6.42 -27.44
CA ASP A 351 -7.86 -5.96 -27.79
C ASP A 351 -8.40 -5.02 -26.70
N ALA A 352 -8.83 -3.83 -27.11
CA ALA A 352 -9.24 -2.78 -26.18
C ALA A 352 -10.51 -3.15 -25.40
N GLN A 353 -11.43 -3.91 -26.01
CA GLN A 353 -12.65 -4.34 -25.35
C GLN A 353 -12.35 -5.43 -24.32
N GLU A 354 -11.43 -6.36 -24.61
CA GLU A 354 -11.00 -7.38 -23.65
C GLU A 354 -10.27 -6.76 -22.45
N VAL A 355 -9.44 -5.73 -22.66
CA VAL A 355 -8.82 -4.96 -21.56
C VAL A 355 -9.88 -4.26 -20.70
N LEU A 356 -10.87 -3.63 -21.32
CA LEU A 356 -11.97 -2.99 -20.58
C LEU A 356 -12.81 -4.02 -19.80
N ASN A 357 -13.09 -5.19 -20.40
CA ASN A 357 -13.83 -6.28 -19.77
C ASN A 357 -13.04 -6.94 -18.62
N ALA A 358 -11.71 -6.84 -18.64
CA ALA A 358 -10.84 -7.35 -17.59
C ALA A 358 -10.93 -6.51 -16.32
N PHE A 359 -11.19 -5.20 -16.41
CA PHE A 359 -11.24 -4.35 -15.23
C PHE A 359 -12.23 -4.88 -14.19
N PRO A 360 -11.87 -4.81 -12.89
CA PRO A 360 -12.76 -5.25 -11.81
C PRO A 360 -14.10 -4.51 -11.83
N GLN A 361 -15.18 -5.22 -11.50
CA GLN A 361 -16.50 -4.62 -11.36
C GLN A 361 -16.50 -3.67 -10.14
N GLY A 362 -17.19 -2.53 -10.26
CA GLY A 362 -17.23 -1.50 -9.22
C GLY A 362 -16.01 -0.57 -9.17
N LEU A 363 -15.01 -0.77 -10.05
CA LEU A 363 -13.82 0.07 -10.11
C LEU A 363 -14.05 1.39 -10.89
N PHE A 364 -14.73 1.32 -12.04
CA PHE A 364 -14.97 2.47 -12.94
C PHE A 364 -16.46 2.63 -13.22
N GLU A 365 -17.16 3.38 -12.36
CA GLU A 365 -18.61 3.57 -12.45
C GLU A 365 -19.02 4.35 -13.71
N SER A 366 -18.31 5.44 -14.01
CA SER A 366 -18.62 6.33 -15.14
C SER A 366 -18.38 5.66 -16.48
N LEU A 367 -17.45 4.71 -16.54
CA LEU A 367 -17.10 3.95 -17.74
C LEU A 367 -17.90 2.65 -17.89
N GLU A 368 -18.73 2.28 -16.93
CA GLU A 368 -19.49 1.03 -16.98
C GLU A 368 -20.42 0.99 -18.20
N GLY A 369 -20.32 -0.09 -19.00
CA GLY A 369 -21.09 -0.27 -20.22
C GLY A 369 -20.49 0.36 -21.48
N LEU A 370 -19.33 1.04 -21.38
CA LEU A 370 -18.58 1.55 -22.52
C LEU A 370 -18.23 0.37 -23.47
N LYS A 371 -18.43 0.57 -24.77
CA LYS A 371 -18.00 -0.37 -25.81
C LYS A 371 -17.00 0.27 -26.74
N VAL A 372 -15.93 -0.44 -27.03
CA VAL A 372 -14.79 0.03 -27.83
C VAL A 372 -14.38 -1.03 -28.86
N SER A 373 -13.64 -0.62 -29.87
CA SER A 373 -12.96 -1.52 -30.82
C SER A 373 -11.51 -1.08 -30.99
N GLY A 374 -10.69 -1.94 -31.60
CA GLY A 374 -9.28 -1.69 -31.84
C GLY A 374 -8.41 -2.28 -30.74
N LYS A 375 -7.14 -1.88 -30.72
CA LYS A 375 -6.16 -2.36 -29.76
C LYS A 375 -5.56 -1.22 -28.92
N VAL A 376 -5.00 -1.59 -27.78
CA VAL A 376 -4.25 -0.69 -26.92
C VAL A 376 -2.93 -1.35 -26.51
N LYS A 377 -1.89 -0.52 -26.35
CA LYS A 377 -0.58 -0.90 -25.80
C LYS A 377 -0.25 0.06 -24.68
N TYR A 378 0.35 -0.43 -23.60
CA TYR A 378 0.76 0.42 -22.48
C TYR A 378 2.22 0.18 -22.11
N ASP A 379 2.96 1.26 -21.90
CA ASP A 379 4.31 1.23 -21.38
C ASP A 379 4.44 2.25 -20.24
N LEU A 380 5.16 1.87 -19.18
CA LEU A 380 5.55 2.77 -18.10
C LEU A 380 6.98 2.44 -17.68
N ASN A 381 7.79 3.48 -17.54
CA ASN A 381 9.13 3.44 -17.00
C ASN A 381 9.25 4.48 -15.89
N PHE A 382 9.72 4.04 -14.72
CA PHE A 382 10.01 4.91 -13.59
C PHE A 382 11.31 4.46 -12.94
N TYR A 383 12.21 5.42 -12.73
CA TYR A 383 13.49 5.20 -12.08
C TYR A 383 13.77 6.33 -11.10
N LEU A 384 14.06 5.99 -9.85
CA LEU A 384 14.39 6.95 -8.81
C LEU A 384 15.58 6.44 -7.98
N ASP A 385 16.71 7.14 -8.09
CA ASP A 385 17.82 7.02 -7.14
C ASP A 385 17.64 8.05 -6.01
N SER A 386 17.52 7.55 -4.79
CA SER A 386 17.38 8.39 -3.59
C SER A 386 18.54 9.37 -3.35
N SER A 387 19.73 9.10 -3.89
CA SER A 387 20.89 10.00 -3.81
C SER A 387 20.81 11.17 -4.79
N GLN A 388 20.03 11.04 -5.86
CA GLN A 388 19.82 12.08 -6.87
C GLN A 388 18.33 12.18 -7.25
N PRO A 389 17.45 12.66 -6.34
CA PRO A 389 16.00 12.68 -6.60
C PRO A 389 15.58 13.53 -7.81
N ASP A 390 16.37 14.52 -8.19
CA ASP A 390 16.12 15.39 -9.36
C ASP A 390 16.37 14.69 -10.71
N SER A 391 17.14 13.60 -10.69
CA SER A 391 17.42 12.73 -11.84
C SER A 391 16.35 11.65 -12.02
N VAL A 392 15.20 11.75 -11.34
CA VAL A 392 14.08 10.82 -11.51
C VAL A 392 13.65 10.78 -12.96
N GLU A 393 13.48 9.56 -13.48
CA GLU A 393 12.95 9.29 -14.81
C GLU A 393 11.51 8.83 -14.68
N PHE A 394 10.65 9.36 -15.53
CA PHE A 394 9.26 8.95 -15.62
C PHE A 394 8.79 9.09 -17.06
N ASP A 395 8.43 7.98 -17.67
CA ASP A 395 7.75 7.91 -18.96
C ASP A 395 6.54 6.99 -18.82
N SER A 396 5.42 7.40 -19.39
CA SER A 396 4.22 6.57 -19.43
C SER A 396 3.40 6.92 -20.66
N GLY A 397 2.97 5.89 -21.37
CA GLY A 397 2.21 6.02 -22.60
C GLY A 397 1.17 4.92 -22.74
N LEU A 398 -0.08 5.32 -22.99
CA LEU A 398 -1.14 4.43 -23.46
C LEU A 398 -1.39 4.75 -24.94
N SER A 399 -0.97 3.83 -25.81
CA SER A 399 -1.01 3.99 -27.26
C SER A 399 -2.22 3.25 -27.84
N PRO A 400 -3.13 3.96 -28.52
CA PRO A 400 -4.22 3.35 -29.27
C PRO A 400 -3.73 2.81 -30.63
N LEU A 401 -4.33 1.73 -31.11
CA LEU A 401 -4.20 1.26 -32.50
C LEU A 401 -5.61 0.98 -33.04
N ASP A 402 -6.06 1.75 -34.03
CA ASP A 402 -7.43 1.70 -34.57
C ASP A 402 -8.54 1.77 -33.50
N PHE A 403 -8.24 2.45 -32.38
CA PHE A 403 -9.16 2.57 -31.26
C PHE A 403 -10.38 3.43 -31.64
N LYS A 404 -11.58 2.92 -31.39
CA LYS A 404 -12.85 3.64 -31.58
C LYS A 404 -13.81 3.36 -30.44
N ILE A 405 -14.59 4.38 -30.09
CA ILE A 405 -15.70 4.24 -29.15
C ILE A 405 -16.95 3.90 -29.95
N LEU A 406 -17.56 2.76 -29.64
CA LEU A 406 -18.77 2.26 -30.31
C LEU A 406 -20.05 2.64 -29.55
N LYS A 407 -19.97 2.66 -28.21
CA LYS A 407 -21.10 2.99 -27.34
C LYS A 407 -20.58 3.63 -26.05
N TRP A 408 -21.23 4.71 -25.62
CA TRP A 408 -20.98 5.30 -24.30
C TRP A 408 -21.41 4.36 -23.17
N GLY A 409 -20.70 4.46 -22.04
CA GLY A 409 -21.09 3.83 -20.79
C GLY A 409 -22.23 4.59 -20.10
N LYS A 410 -22.26 4.55 -18.77
CA LYS A 410 -23.21 5.33 -17.96
C LYS A 410 -23.15 6.83 -18.23
N ILE A 411 -21.98 7.36 -18.62
CA ILE A 411 -21.82 8.79 -18.90
C ILE A 411 -21.38 9.04 -20.34
N ASP A 412 -22.09 9.96 -21.01
CA ASP A 412 -21.68 10.52 -22.30
C ASP A 412 -20.54 11.55 -22.09
N LEU A 413 -19.34 11.18 -22.53
CA LEU A 413 -18.15 12.03 -22.43
C LEU A 413 -18.21 13.26 -23.36
N GLN A 414 -19.13 13.29 -24.33
CA GLN A 414 -19.37 14.44 -25.21
C GLN A 414 -20.35 15.46 -24.63
N LYS A 415 -20.95 15.21 -23.45
CA LYS A 415 -21.90 16.15 -22.82
C LYS A 415 -21.34 17.57 -22.66
N ILE A 416 -20.01 17.69 -22.51
CA ILE A 416 -19.29 18.97 -22.41
C ILE A 416 -19.52 19.86 -23.64
N ASN A 417 -19.79 19.28 -24.81
CA ASN A 417 -20.03 20.03 -26.05
C ASN A 417 -21.41 20.69 -26.10
N LYS A 418 -22.32 20.36 -25.18
CA LYS A 418 -23.69 20.89 -25.13
C LYS A 418 -23.92 21.63 -23.80
N PRO A 419 -24.99 22.42 -23.68
CA PRO A 419 -25.39 22.97 -22.39
C PRO A 419 -25.75 21.86 -21.39
N PHE A 420 -25.29 21.96 -20.14
CA PHE A 420 -25.57 20.98 -19.08
C PHE A 420 -25.63 21.62 -17.70
N ILE A 421 -26.25 20.94 -16.74
CA ILE A 421 -26.26 21.36 -15.33
C ILE A 421 -25.04 20.76 -14.62
N TYR A 422 -24.28 21.61 -13.95
CA TYR A 422 -23.17 21.25 -13.08
C TYR A 422 -23.57 21.41 -11.62
N THR A 423 -23.47 20.34 -10.83
CA THR A 423 -23.75 20.34 -9.39
C THR A 423 -22.45 20.04 -8.63
N PRO A 424 -21.80 21.04 -8.02
CA PRO A 424 -20.68 20.81 -7.12
C PRO A 424 -21.15 20.05 -5.86
N TYR A 425 -20.25 19.32 -5.19
CA TYR A 425 -20.53 18.66 -3.92
C TYR A 425 -19.56 19.13 -2.83
N GLU A 426 -20.01 19.35 -1.61
CA GLU A 426 -19.15 19.71 -0.47
C GLU A 426 -19.48 18.80 0.72
N TYR A 427 -18.48 18.08 1.25
CA TYR A 427 -18.65 17.08 2.32
C TYR A 427 -19.79 16.07 2.03
N GLY A 428 -19.90 15.63 0.78
CA GLY A 428 -20.93 14.70 0.32
C GLY A 428 -22.32 15.31 0.08
N LYS A 429 -22.49 16.62 0.31
CA LYS A 429 -23.75 17.34 0.08
C LYS A 429 -23.73 18.07 -1.26
N PRO A 430 -24.78 17.99 -2.09
CA PRO A 430 -24.85 18.79 -3.30
C PRO A 430 -24.95 20.28 -2.97
N MET A 431 -24.21 21.08 -3.71
CA MET A 431 -24.27 22.55 -3.71
C MET A 431 -25.30 23.01 -4.76
N ARG A 432 -25.40 24.33 -4.96
CA ARG A 432 -26.29 24.92 -5.96
C ARG A 432 -25.97 24.42 -7.37
N ASP A 433 -27.03 24.09 -8.12
CA ASP A 433 -26.94 23.78 -9.54
C ASP A 433 -26.50 25.00 -10.36
N ILE A 434 -25.55 24.79 -11.26
CA ILE A 434 -24.99 25.81 -12.13
C ILE A 434 -25.23 25.37 -13.57
N MET A 435 -26.04 26.16 -14.28
CA MET A 435 -26.25 25.92 -15.70
C MET A 435 -25.00 26.33 -16.50
N ILE A 436 -24.39 25.39 -17.22
CA ILE A 436 -23.22 25.61 -18.07
C ILE A 436 -23.68 25.75 -19.51
N GLY A 437 -23.96 26.98 -19.92
CA GLY A 437 -24.35 27.34 -21.26
C GLY A 437 -24.99 28.72 -21.32
N PRO A 438 -25.39 29.18 -22.53
CA PRO A 438 -25.84 30.56 -22.76
C PRO A 438 -27.06 31.01 -21.95
N SER A 439 -27.86 30.09 -21.41
CA SER A 439 -29.02 30.41 -20.57
C SER A 439 -28.64 30.88 -19.16
N ASN A 440 -27.39 30.66 -18.73
CA ASN A 440 -26.89 31.22 -17.49
C ASN A 440 -26.32 32.62 -17.77
N PRO A 441 -26.84 33.70 -17.17
CA PRO A 441 -26.30 35.05 -17.36
C PRO A 441 -24.86 35.20 -16.87
N ASN A 442 -24.40 34.29 -16.00
CA ASN A 442 -23.01 34.24 -15.56
C ASN A 442 -22.08 33.42 -16.45
N TYR A 443 -22.61 32.72 -17.44
CA TYR A 443 -21.80 31.98 -18.40
C TYR A 443 -21.05 32.94 -19.32
N THR A 444 -19.74 32.73 -19.46
CA THR A 444 -18.86 33.60 -20.25
C THR A 444 -18.21 32.79 -21.37
N PRO A 445 -18.51 33.10 -22.65
CA PRO A 445 -17.80 32.53 -23.79
C PRO A 445 -16.30 32.84 -23.72
N LEU A 446 -15.44 31.93 -24.21
CA LEU A 446 -13.99 32.07 -24.11
C LEU A 446 -13.46 33.34 -24.80
N SER A 447 -14.15 33.82 -25.84
CA SER A 447 -13.87 35.08 -26.53
C SER A 447 -14.06 36.31 -25.65
N GLU A 448 -14.97 36.25 -24.68
CA GLU A 448 -15.31 37.35 -23.77
C GLU A 448 -14.49 37.32 -22.47
N VAL A 449 -13.64 36.31 -22.29
CA VAL A 449 -12.70 36.24 -21.18
C VAL A 449 -11.44 37.05 -21.53
N SER A 450 -11.04 37.97 -20.64
CA SER A 450 -9.81 38.76 -20.80
C SER A 450 -8.57 37.90 -21.05
N SER A 451 -7.73 38.32 -22.00
CA SER A 451 -6.44 37.65 -22.29
C SER A 451 -5.51 37.64 -21.08
N ASN A 452 -5.59 38.67 -20.22
CA ASN A 452 -4.81 38.75 -18.98
C ASN A 452 -5.07 37.55 -18.07
N PHE A 453 -6.34 37.24 -17.82
CA PHE A 453 -6.72 36.09 -16.99
C PHE A 453 -6.40 34.76 -17.68
N LYS A 454 -6.70 34.63 -18.98
CA LYS A 454 -6.36 33.43 -19.77
C LYS A 454 -4.87 33.10 -19.67
N ASN A 455 -4.02 34.09 -19.89
CA ASN A 455 -2.57 33.94 -19.86
C ASN A 455 -2.06 33.65 -18.44
N ALA A 456 -2.64 34.29 -17.42
CA ALA A 456 -2.27 34.04 -16.02
C ALA A 456 -2.59 32.59 -15.60
N ILE A 457 -3.82 32.10 -15.85
CA ILE A 457 -4.21 30.72 -15.52
C ILE A 457 -3.37 29.71 -16.27
N LEU A 458 -3.21 29.88 -17.58
CA LEU A 458 -2.39 28.96 -18.36
C LEU A 458 -0.95 28.96 -17.86
N THR A 459 -0.42 30.10 -17.43
CA THR A 459 0.94 30.17 -16.88
C THR A 459 1.08 29.53 -15.51
N SER A 460 0.07 29.64 -14.63
CA SER A 460 0.14 29.09 -13.27
C SER A 460 -0.23 27.61 -13.20
N GLU A 461 -1.29 27.20 -13.89
CA GLU A 461 -1.87 25.86 -13.80
C GLU A 461 -1.33 24.90 -14.86
N ASP A 462 -1.29 25.32 -16.12
CA ASP A 462 -1.00 24.42 -17.25
C ASP A 462 -0.34 25.12 -18.45
N PRO A 463 0.99 25.39 -18.36
CA PRO A 463 1.71 26.18 -19.35
C PRO A 463 1.76 25.60 -20.77
N SER A 464 1.39 24.33 -20.92
CA SER A 464 1.44 23.55 -22.15
C SER A 464 0.05 23.04 -22.58
N PHE A 465 -1.02 23.61 -22.01
CA PHE A 465 -2.40 23.12 -22.17
C PHE A 465 -2.78 22.78 -23.61
N PHE A 466 -2.44 23.66 -24.56
CA PHE A 466 -2.78 23.50 -25.97
C PHE A 466 -1.93 22.48 -26.72
N SER A 467 -0.76 22.09 -26.20
CA SER A 467 0.17 21.17 -26.87
C SER A 467 0.12 19.74 -26.33
N HIS A 468 -0.25 19.54 -25.06
CA HIS A 468 -0.29 18.20 -24.47
C HIS A 468 -1.64 17.49 -24.72
N LYS A 469 -1.65 16.16 -24.62
CA LYS A 469 -2.86 15.30 -24.76
C LYS A 469 -3.37 14.83 -23.40
N GLY A 470 -3.78 15.76 -22.56
CA GLY A 470 -4.24 15.49 -21.19
C GLY A 470 -3.18 15.39 -20.08
N PHE A 471 -1.94 14.98 -20.38
CA PHE A 471 -0.89 14.80 -19.35
C PHE A 471 0.42 15.49 -19.70
N VAL A 472 1.16 15.92 -18.68
CA VAL A 472 2.51 16.52 -18.82
C VAL A 472 3.51 15.70 -18.00
N GLN A 473 4.27 14.82 -18.67
CA GLN A 473 5.21 13.90 -18.02
C GLN A 473 6.25 14.65 -17.16
N GLU A 474 6.78 15.78 -17.65
CA GLU A 474 7.74 16.60 -16.93
C GLU A 474 7.18 17.17 -15.61
N SER A 475 5.88 17.51 -15.58
CA SER A 475 5.21 17.97 -14.35
C SER A 475 5.08 16.84 -13.34
N ILE A 476 4.76 15.62 -13.80
CA ILE A 476 4.68 14.42 -12.96
C ILE A 476 6.08 14.07 -12.42
N ARG A 477 7.10 14.06 -13.27
CA ARG A 477 8.51 13.82 -12.91
C ARG A 477 8.99 14.78 -11.81
N LYS A 478 8.78 16.09 -12.02
CA LYS A 478 9.10 17.13 -11.01
C LYS A 478 8.31 16.94 -9.71
N SER A 479 7.04 16.51 -9.80
CA SER A 479 6.24 16.24 -8.61
C SER A 479 6.81 15.09 -7.77
N PHE A 480 7.28 14.01 -8.41
CA PHE A 480 7.96 12.92 -7.71
C PHE A 480 9.25 13.39 -7.03
N ALA A 481 10.10 14.14 -7.75
CA ALA A 481 11.35 14.67 -7.19
C ALA A 481 11.13 15.55 -5.95
N VAL A 482 10.19 16.50 -6.04
CA VAL A 482 9.86 17.42 -4.93
C VAL A 482 9.23 16.67 -3.77
N ASN A 483 8.24 15.82 -4.02
CA ASN A 483 7.54 15.09 -2.96
C ASN A 483 8.46 14.08 -2.25
N PHE A 484 9.41 13.48 -2.96
CA PHE A 484 10.42 12.61 -2.37
C PHE A 484 11.36 13.39 -1.44
N LYS A 485 11.85 14.56 -1.89
CA LYS A 485 12.72 15.44 -1.07
C LYS A 485 12.01 15.98 0.18
N GLU A 486 10.76 16.40 0.02
CA GLU A 486 9.95 16.97 1.11
C GLU A 486 9.32 15.89 2.02
N LYS A 487 9.42 14.61 1.64
CA LYS A 487 8.80 13.45 2.31
C LYS A 487 7.29 13.59 2.55
N ARG A 488 6.64 14.50 1.82
CA ARG A 488 5.20 14.79 1.87
C ARG A 488 4.74 15.24 0.48
N PHE A 489 3.45 15.13 0.21
CA PHE A 489 2.86 15.59 -1.05
C PHE A 489 2.74 17.12 -1.04
N VAL A 490 3.75 17.82 -1.56
CA VAL A 490 3.79 19.30 -1.66
C VAL A 490 3.38 19.76 -3.06
N ARG A 491 3.60 18.93 -4.07
CA ARG A 491 3.37 19.29 -5.47
C ARG A 491 2.56 18.23 -6.20
N GLY A 492 1.52 18.67 -6.90
CA GLY A 492 0.74 17.85 -7.83
C GLY A 492 1.28 17.91 -9.27
N GLY A 493 0.80 16.98 -10.10
CA GLY A 493 1.09 16.91 -11.55
C GLY A 493 -0.15 16.97 -12.43
N SER A 494 -1.30 17.42 -11.90
CA SER A 494 -2.57 17.46 -12.64
C SER A 494 -2.67 18.65 -13.59
N THR A 495 -3.15 18.39 -14.81
CA THR A 495 -3.39 19.39 -15.87
C THR A 495 -4.80 19.98 -15.77
N ILE A 496 -5.10 21.03 -16.54
CA ILE A 496 -6.47 21.58 -16.65
C ILE A 496 -7.44 20.51 -17.16
N SER A 497 -7.02 19.66 -18.11
CA SER A 497 -7.85 18.56 -18.61
C SER A 497 -8.25 17.57 -17.51
N MET A 498 -7.29 17.22 -16.63
CA MET A 498 -7.55 16.35 -15.48
C MET A 498 -8.49 17.00 -14.47
N GLN A 499 -8.27 18.29 -14.16
CA GLN A 499 -9.13 19.03 -13.26
C GLN A 499 -10.57 19.15 -13.81
N LEU A 500 -10.72 19.43 -15.11
CA LEU A 500 -12.02 19.48 -15.80
C LEU A 500 -12.75 18.14 -15.71
N VAL A 501 -12.07 17.03 -16.05
CA VAL A 501 -12.66 15.68 -15.99
C VAL A 501 -13.08 15.31 -14.58
N LYS A 502 -12.21 15.56 -13.60
CA LYS A 502 -12.49 15.37 -12.17
C LYS A 502 -13.78 16.07 -11.77
N ASN A 503 -13.97 17.32 -12.19
CA ASN A 503 -15.12 18.12 -11.77
C ASN A 503 -16.41 17.76 -12.52
N VAL A 504 -16.33 17.39 -13.80
CA VAL A 504 -17.53 17.19 -14.66
C VAL A 504 -18.07 15.76 -14.62
N PHE A 505 -17.20 14.76 -14.46
CA PHE A 505 -17.57 13.35 -14.66
C PHE A 505 -17.45 12.47 -13.42
N LEU A 506 -16.73 12.91 -12.40
CA LEU A 506 -16.39 12.08 -11.25
C LEU A 506 -16.96 12.65 -9.95
N SER A 507 -17.22 11.75 -9.00
CA SER A 507 -17.60 12.15 -7.64
C SER A 507 -16.42 12.79 -6.91
N ARG A 508 -16.66 13.54 -5.83
CA ARG A 508 -15.56 14.13 -5.01
C ARG A 508 -14.86 13.10 -4.11
N ASN A 509 -15.25 11.82 -4.12
CA ASN A 509 -14.65 10.79 -3.27
C ASN A 509 -13.17 10.58 -3.63
N LYS A 510 -12.25 10.85 -2.71
CA LYS A 510 -10.80 10.77 -2.96
C LYS A 510 -10.30 9.32 -2.84
N THR A 511 -10.60 8.51 -3.85
CA THR A 511 -10.17 7.11 -3.91
C THR A 511 -9.16 6.87 -5.03
N LEU A 512 -8.36 5.81 -4.90
CA LEU A 512 -7.45 5.37 -5.97
C LEU A 512 -8.21 4.99 -7.24
N ALA A 513 -9.35 4.32 -7.10
CA ALA A 513 -10.23 3.96 -8.21
C ALA A 513 -10.69 5.20 -8.99
N ARG A 514 -11.16 6.25 -8.29
CA ARG A 514 -11.55 7.51 -8.92
C ARG A 514 -10.38 8.14 -9.68
N LYS A 515 -9.16 8.14 -9.11
CA LYS A 515 -8.00 8.73 -9.78
C LYS A 515 -7.60 7.95 -11.03
N ALA A 516 -7.69 6.62 -11.00
CA ALA A 516 -7.47 5.79 -12.19
C ALA A 516 -8.55 6.06 -13.25
N GLU A 517 -9.81 6.19 -12.86
CA GLU A 517 -10.91 6.55 -13.76
C GLU A 517 -10.72 7.94 -14.40
N GLU A 518 -10.25 8.92 -13.62
CA GLU A 518 -9.89 10.27 -14.10
C GLU A 518 -8.87 10.19 -15.23
N ILE A 519 -7.79 9.41 -15.04
CA ILE A 519 -6.75 9.22 -16.04
C ILE A 519 -7.33 8.58 -17.30
N LEU A 520 -8.16 7.54 -17.16
CA LEU A 520 -8.78 6.87 -18.30
C LEU A 520 -9.74 7.78 -19.08
N ILE A 521 -10.59 8.57 -18.40
CA ILE A 521 -11.52 9.50 -19.06
C ILE A 521 -10.76 10.63 -19.76
N VAL A 522 -9.72 11.20 -19.13
CA VAL A 522 -8.87 12.22 -19.77
C VAL A 522 -8.24 11.67 -21.04
N TRP A 523 -7.69 10.45 -20.98
CA TRP A 523 -7.13 9.79 -22.15
C TRP A 523 -8.18 9.58 -23.24
N LEU A 524 -9.39 9.09 -22.90
CA LEU A 524 -10.48 8.90 -23.86
C LEU A 524 -10.86 10.21 -24.55
N ILE A 525 -11.03 11.31 -23.81
CA ILE A 525 -11.42 12.62 -24.35
C ILE A 525 -10.33 13.21 -25.25
N GLU A 526 -9.09 13.27 -24.76
CA GLU A 526 -7.98 13.92 -25.45
C GLU A 526 -7.54 13.12 -26.67
N ASN A 527 -7.46 11.79 -26.55
CA ASN A 527 -6.99 10.93 -27.64
C ASN A 527 -8.03 10.80 -28.76
N ASN A 528 -9.33 10.68 -28.43
CA ASN A 528 -10.40 10.62 -29.43
C ASN A 528 -10.89 12.00 -29.88
N ARG A 529 -10.26 13.09 -29.40
CA ARG A 529 -10.63 14.48 -29.71
C ARG A 529 -12.12 14.77 -29.50
N LEU A 530 -12.69 14.23 -28.43
CA LEU A 530 -14.13 14.34 -28.14
C LEU A 530 -14.57 15.78 -27.84
N VAL A 531 -13.64 16.60 -27.34
CA VAL A 531 -13.84 18.01 -27.00
C VAL A 531 -12.63 18.80 -27.47
N THR A 532 -12.82 19.99 -28.04
CA THR A 532 -11.70 20.85 -28.44
C THR A 532 -11.04 21.51 -27.22
N LYS A 533 -9.74 21.84 -27.30
CA LYS A 533 -9.03 22.54 -26.22
C LYS A 533 -9.70 23.86 -25.82
N ASN A 534 -10.18 24.62 -26.80
CA ASN A 534 -10.93 25.86 -26.53
C ASN A 534 -12.20 25.58 -25.75
N ARG A 535 -12.99 24.58 -26.14
CA ARG A 535 -14.21 24.22 -25.41
C ARG A 535 -13.92 23.69 -24.01
N MET A 536 -12.87 22.88 -23.84
CA MET A 536 -12.42 22.43 -22.52
C MET A 536 -12.06 23.61 -21.62
N LEU A 537 -11.29 24.58 -22.13
CA LEU A 537 -10.88 25.76 -21.38
C LEU A 537 -12.06 26.67 -21.03
N GLU A 538 -12.99 26.85 -21.97
CA GLU A 538 -14.22 27.61 -21.76
C GLU A 538 -15.06 27.01 -20.63
N VAL A 539 -15.32 25.70 -20.68
CA VAL A 539 -16.08 25.02 -19.63
C VAL A 539 -15.33 25.06 -18.31
N TYR A 540 -14.01 24.84 -18.32
CA TYR A 540 -13.17 24.96 -17.13
C TYR A 540 -13.36 26.33 -16.46
N PHE A 541 -13.23 27.43 -17.20
CA PHE A 541 -13.44 28.77 -16.66
C PHE A 541 -14.85 29.04 -16.14
N ASN A 542 -15.85 28.29 -16.58
CA ASN A 542 -17.23 28.45 -16.14
C ASN A 542 -17.63 27.51 -14.97
N ILE A 543 -16.81 26.51 -14.63
CA ILE A 543 -17.12 25.57 -13.53
C ILE A 543 -16.17 25.68 -12.34
N ILE A 544 -14.95 26.23 -12.51
CA ILE A 544 -13.99 26.26 -11.41
C ILE A 544 -14.48 27.10 -10.25
N GLU A 545 -14.29 26.56 -9.05
CA GLU A 545 -14.56 27.27 -7.80
C GLU A 545 -13.50 28.35 -7.61
N MET A 546 -13.94 29.60 -7.40
CA MET A 546 -13.07 30.77 -7.23
C MET A 546 -13.35 31.49 -5.91
N GLY A 547 -14.12 30.89 -5.01
CA GLY A 547 -14.49 31.44 -3.72
C GLY A 547 -15.55 30.57 -3.07
N GLN A 548 -15.89 30.85 -1.81
CA GLN A 548 -16.93 30.11 -1.13
C GLN A 548 -18.27 30.31 -1.85
N ASN A 549 -18.79 29.24 -2.46
CA ASN A 549 -19.99 29.24 -3.30
C ASN A 549 -19.92 30.22 -4.50
N VAL A 550 -18.72 30.54 -4.98
CA VAL A 550 -18.50 31.39 -6.17
C VAL A 550 -17.89 30.54 -7.27
N TYR A 551 -18.64 30.30 -8.35
CA TYR A 551 -18.24 29.40 -9.42
C TYR A 551 -18.20 30.10 -10.78
N GLY A 552 -17.11 29.84 -11.50
CA GLY A 552 -16.87 30.37 -12.82
C GLY A 552 -16.43 31.84 -12.83
N ILE A 553 -15.76 32.22 -13.93
CA ILE A 553 -15.15 33.54 -14.10
C ILE A 553 -16.20 34.67 -14.11
N GLY A 554 -17.37 34.44 -14.69
CA GLY A 554 -18.44 35.44 -14.71
C GLY A 554 -18.88 35.84 -13.30
N GLU A 555 -19.16 34.86 -12.45
CA GLU A 555 -19.57 35.13 -11.07
C GLU A 555 -18.42 35.72 -10.24
N ALA A 556 -17.20 35.19 -10.39
CA ALA A 556 -16.03 35.65 -9.64
C ALA A 556 -15.67 37.12 -9.91
N THR A 557 -15.69 37.54 -11.17
CA THR A 557 -15.35 38.93 -11.54
C THR A 557 -16.36 39.94 -11.01
N ARG A 558 -17.65 39.61 -11.07
CA ARG A 558 -18.71 40.42 -10.44
C ARG A 558 -18.64 40.42 -8.92
N HIS A 559 -18.26 39.29 -8.33
CA HIS A 559 -18.11 39.15 -6.89
C HIS A 559 -16.96 40.02 -6.37
N TYR A 560 -15.73 39.77 -6.84
CA TYR A 560 -14.53 40.42 -6.31
C TYR A 560 -14.35 41.87 -6.77
N PHE A 561 -14.65 42.17 -8.03
CA PHE A 561 -14.27 43.45 -8.67
C PHE A 561 -15.47 44.26 -9.16
N GLY A 562 -16.66 43.66 -9.25
CA GLY A 562 -17.82 44.32 -9.84
C GLY A 562 -17.68 44.57 -11.34
N LYS A 563 -16.85 43.78 -12.03
CA LYS A 563 -16.51 43.93 -13.45
C LYS A 563 -17.06 42.78 -14.29
N SER A 564 -17.13 42.98 -15.60
CA SER A 564 -17.27 41.89 -16.56
C SER A 564 -15.93 41.14 -16.74
N PRO A 565 -15.96 39.85 -17.15
CA PRO A 565 -14.75 39.07 -17.41
C PRO A 565 -13.79 39.66 -18.47
N ALA A 566 -14.31 40.45 -19.41
CA ALA A 566 -13.51 41.09 -20.45
C ALA A 566 -12.66 42.25 -19.92
N GLU A 567 -13.10 42.89 -18.83
CA GLU A 567 -12.49 44.11 -18.26
C GLU A 567 -11.36 43.83 -17.27
N LEU A 568 -11.01 42.55 -17.04
CA LEU A 568 -9.96 42.19 -16.10
C LEU A 568 -8.61 42.74 -16.54
N ASN A 569 -7.98 43.51 -15.66
CA ASN A 569 -6.60 43.92 -15.82
C ASN A 569 -5.64 42.76 -15.46
N ILE A 570 -4.34 42.96 -15.71
CA ILE A 570 -3.31 41.95 -15.44
C ILE A 570 -3.25 41.52 -13.97
N GLY A 571 -3.35 42.47 -13.05
CA GLY A 571 -3.28 42.18 -11.62
C GLY A 571 -4.48 41.34 -11.15
N GLU A 572 -5.68 41.69 -11.60
CA GLU A 572 -6.91 40.96 -11.31
C GLU A 572 -6.88 39.55 -11.93
N GLY A 573 -6.33 39.41 -13.14
CA GLY A 573 -6.11 38.12 -13.78
C GLY A 573 -5.14 37.23 -13.00
N ILE A 574 -4.00 37.78 -12.56
CA ILE A 574 -3.01 37.07 -11.74
C ILE A 574 -3.59 36.71 -10.36
N PHE A 575 -4.38 37.60 -9.75
CA PHE A 575 -5.08 37.31 -8.50
C PHE A 575 -6.01 36.11 -8.64
N LEU A 576 -6.90 36.12 -9.64
CA LEU A 576 -7.84 35.02 -9.85
C LEU A 576 -7.11 33.72 -10.18
N ALA A 577 -6.00 33.76 -10.90
CA ALA A 577 -5.15 32.58 -11.11
C ALA A 577 -4.52 32.04 -9.82
N ASN A 578 -4.14 32.93 -8.90
CA ASN A 578 -3.54 32.54 -7.62
C ASN A 578 -4.51 31.81 -6.67
N ILE A 579 -5.80 32.09 -6.77
CA ILE A 579 -6.80 31.50 -5.84
C ILE A 579 -7.35 30.17 -6.32
N VAL A 580 -7.20 29.80 -7.60
CA VAL A 580 -7.74 28.54 -8.16
C VAL A 580 -7.31 27.29 -7.36
N PRO A 581 -6.04 27.12 -6.96
CA PRO A 581 -5.65 25.97 -6.14
C PRO A 581 -6.32 25.93 -4.77
N ARG A 582 -6.68 27.10 -4.20
CA ARG A 582 -7.21 27.24 -2.84
C ARG A 582 -8.27 28.35 -2.80
N PRO A 583 -9.48 28.11 -3.34
CA PRO A 583 -10.45 29.17 -3.59
C PRO A 583 -11.05 29.76 -2.30
N LYS A 584 -11.22 28.94 -1.26
CA LYS A 584 -11.83 29.36 0.01
C LYS A 584 -10.99 30.36 0.81
N ILE A 585 -9.70 30.52 0.49
CA ILE A 585 -8.82 31.49 1.15
C ILE A 585 -8.72 32.84 0.40
N ALA A 586 -9.53 33.05 -0.63
CA ALA A 586 -9.46 34.24 -1.47
C ALA A 586 -9.62 35.56 -0.69
N LEU A 587 -10.58 35.64 0.23
CA LEU A 587 -10.80 36.88 1.02
C LEU A 587 -9.65 37.15 2.01
N TYR A 588 -8.97 36.12 2.53
CA TYR A 588 -7.85 36.30 3.47
C TYR A 588 -6.59 36.91 2.84
N LYS A 589 -6.56 37.01 1.51
CA LYS A 589 -5.49 37.63 0.72
C LYS A 589 -5.60 39.15 0.64
N PHE A 590 -6.73 39.72 1.04
CA PHE A 590 -6.94 41.17 1.10
C PHE A 590 -6.68 41.73 2.51
N SER A 591 -6.17 42.95 2.56
CA SER A 591 -6.03 43.80 3.74
C SER A 591 -7.34 44.57 4.00
N GLY A 592 -7.50 45.14 5.19
CA GLY A 592 -8.73 45.86 5.58
C GLY A 592 -9.15 47.03 4.66
N ASP A 593 -8.20 47.63 3.93
CA ASP A 593 -8.44 48.68 2.93
C ASP A 593 -8.96 48.13 1.57
N GLY A 594 -9.06 46.81 1.44
CA GLY A 594 -9.43 46.11 0.21
C GLY A 594 -8.28 45.95 -0.79
N GLY A 595 -7.05 46.33 -0.45
CA GLY A 595 -5.85 46.01 -1.22
C GLY A 595 -5.36 44.58 -0.96
N LEU A 596 -4.42 44.09 -1.77
CA LEU A 596 -3.78 42.79 -1.53
C LEU A 596 -2.70 42.88 -0.45
N LYS A 597 -2.55 41.80 0.33
CA LYS A 597 -1.48 41.69 1.32
C LYS A 597 -0.10 41.60 0.67
N GLY A 598 0.88 42.26 1.27
CA GLY A 598 2.23 42.44 0.69
C GLY A 598 2.97 41.15 0.32
N TYR A 599 2.74 40.03 1.04
CA TYR A 599 3.39 38.75 0.72
C TYR A 599 3.05 38.22 -0.68
N MET A 600 1.94 38.66 -1.28
CA MET A 600 1.53 38.26 -2.63
C MET A 600 2.33 38.94 -3.74
N TYR A 601 3.04 40.03 -3.44
CA TYR A 601 3.83 40.76 -4.42
C TYR A 601 4.86 39.87 -5.13
N ASN A 602 5.51 38.97 -4.38
CA ASN A 602 6.48 38.02 -4.93
C ASN A 602 5.84 37.04 -5.92
N TYR A 603 4.61 36.58 -5.62
CA TYR A 603 3.88 35.71 -6.54
C TYR A 603 3.53 36.44 -7.84
N PHE A 604 3.07 37.70 -7.74
CA PHE A 604 2.74 38.53 -8.90
C PHE A 604 3.96 38.74 -9.80
N ARG A 605 5.11 39.09 -9.22
CA ARG A 605 6.37 39.19 -9.97
C ARG A 605 6.76 37.87 -10.60
N TYR A 606 6.65 36.76 -9.88
CA TYR A 606 7.00 35.44 -10.40
C TYR A 606 6.17 35.07 -11.65
N ILE A 607 4.84 35.15 -11.56
CA ILE A 607 3.95 34.82 -12.68
C ILE A 607 4.10 35.84 -13.82
N GLY A 608 4.09 37.14 -13.51
CA GLY A 608 4.22 38.19 -14.51
C GLY A 608 5.55 38.12 -15.27
N ASN A 609 6.67 37.81 -14.60
CA ASN A 609 7.96 37.59 -15.26
C ASN A 609 7.94 36.36 -16.18
N ILE A 610 7.21 35.29 -15.82
CA ILE A 610 7.04 34.13 -16.72
C ILE A 610 6.20 34.52 -17.93
N MET A 611 5.09 35.25 -17.73
CA MET A 611 4.25 35.75 -18.81
C MET A 611 5.04 36.68 -19.74
N ALA A 612 5.85 37.59 -19.20
CA ALA A 612 6.67 38.51 -19.99
C ALA A 612 7.75 37.79 -20.80
N ARG A 613 8.45 36.82 -20.20
CA ARG A 613 9.40 35.96 -20.93
C ARG A 613 8.76 35.15 -22.06
N ARG A 614 7.47 34.86 -21.94
CA ARG A 614 6.67 34.16 -22.96
C ARG A 614 6.02 35.12 -23.98
N GLY A 615 6.24 36.43 -23.87
CA GLY A 615 5.64 37.44 -24.75
C GLY A 615 4.13 37.65 -24.54
N LEU A 616 3.58 37.18 -23.41
CA LEU A 616 2.15 37.28 -23.08
C LEU A 616 1.75 38.61 -22.44
N THR A 617 2.73 39.39 -21.97
CA THR A 617 2.57 40.72 -21.38
C THR A 617 3.90 41.49 -21.49
N PRO A 618 3.90 42.83 -21.51
CA PRO A 618 5.14 43.60 -21.43
C PRO A 618 5.89 43.34 -20.10
N PRO A 619 7.22 43.44 -20.07
CA PRO A 619 7.98 43.46 -18.82
C PRO A 619 7.54 44.62 -17.92
N ASP A 620 7.39 44.36 -16.62
CA ASP A 620 6.95 45.36 -15.64
C ASP A 620 7.72 45.18 -14.33
N THR A 621 8.26 46.28 -13.81
CA THR A 621 8.99 46.32 -12.53
C THR A 621 8.09 46.69 -11.34
N SER A 622 6.89 47.21 -11.59
CA SER A 622 5.92 47.67 -10.58
C SER A 622 5.08 46.55 -9.96
N GLY A 623 5.28 45.30 -10.40
CA GLY A 623 4.62 44.13 -9.82
C GLY A 623 3.37 43.67 -10.58
N TYR A 624 3.27 43.95 -11.88
CA TYR A 624 2.24 43.43 -12.78
C TYR A 624 0.81 43.74 -12.31
N GLY A 625 0.57 45.02 -12.01
CA GLY A 625 -0.74 45.51 -11.57
C GLY A 625 -1.15 45.11 -10.14
N PHE A 626 -0.20 44.64 -9.31
CA PHE A 626 -0.46 44.27 -7.91
C PHE A 626 -1.23 45.35 -7.12
N TYR A 627 -0.81 46.61 -7.22
CA TYR A 627 -1.43 47.73 -6.49
C TYR A 627 -2.78 48.17 -7.08
N ASN A 628 -3.12 47.71 -8.30
CA ASN A 628 -4.38 48.01 -8.97
C ASN A 628 -5.50 47.03 -8.61
N VAL A 629 -5.18 45.93 -7.92
CA VAL A 629 -6.18 44.96 -7.46
C VAL A 629 -6.86 45.52 -6.22
N ARG A 630 -8.17 45.81 -6.34
CA ARG A 630 -8.98 46.33 -5.25
C ARG A 630 -10.27 45.52 -5.11
N LEU A 631 -10.51 45.02 -3.89
CA LEU A 631 -11.75 44.35 -3.55
C LEU A 631 -12.90 45.36 -3.59
N ARG A 632 -14.03 44.93 -4.16
CA ARG A 632 -15.28 45.68 -4.16
C ARG A 632 -15.70 46.04 -2.74
N GLU A 633 -16.16 47.28 -2.55
CA GLU A 633 -16.47 47.85 -1.23
C GLU A 633 -17.43 46.99 -0.41
N GLY A 634 -18.48 46.45 -1.03
CA GLY A 634 -19.46 45.58 -0.36
C GLY A 634 -18.91 44.29 0.24
N LEU A 635 -17.70 43.85 -0.16
CA LEU A 635 -17.03 42.69 0.42
C LEU A 635 -16.03 43.05 1.52
N ARG A 636 -15.62 44.32 1.64
CA ARG A 636 -14.62 44.75 2.63
C ARG A 636 -15.09 44.56 4.07
N GLN A 637 -16.40 44.61 4.31
CA GLN A 637 -17.00 44.34 5.61
C GLN A 637 -16.78 42.90 6.13
N TYR A 638 -16.48 41.95 5.24
CA TYR A 638 -16.20 40.56 5.60
C TYR A 638 -14.69 40.29 5.78
N LEU A 639 -13.85 41.31 5.62
CA LEU A 639 -12.41 41.18 5.83
C LEU A 639 -12.10 41.20 7.32
N LEU A 640 -11.13 40.37 7.70
CA LEU A 640 -10.63 40.35 9.06
C LEU A 640 -9.64 41.49 9.28
N PRO A 641 -9.47 41.93 10.54
CA PRO A 641 -8.43 42.90 10.89
C PRO A 641 -7.05 42.42 10.42
N ASP A 642 -6.19 43.33 10.00
CA ASP A 642 -4.85 43.00 9.51
C ASP A 642 -3.97 42.28 10.54
N SER A 643 -4.30 42.42 11.84
CA SER A 643 -3.65 41.73 12.95
C SER A 643 -4.05 40.26 13.15
N ALA A 644 -5.07 39.76 12.44
CA ALA A 644 -5.55 38.39 12.58
C ALA A 644 -4.64 37.41 11.83
N THR A 645 -3.94 36.54 12.56
CA THR A 645 -3.20 35.41 11.99
C THR A 645 -4.12 34.19 11.88
N ILE A 646 -4.45 33.78 10.66
CA ILE A 646 -5.19 32.55 10.41
C ILE A 646 -4.23 31.51 9.86
N ASP A 647 -4.32 30.29 10.38
CA ASP A 647 -3.69 29.14 9.76
C ASP A 647 -4.42 28.81 8.46
N THR A 648 -3.97 29.38 7.33
CA THR A 648 -4.56 29.07 6.03
C THR A 648 -4.39 27.60 5.66
N ASN A 649 -3.40 26.90 6.24
CA ASN A 649 -3.18 25.48 6.00
C ASN A 649 -4.26 24.59 6.62
N SER A 650 -5.05 25.09 7.59
CA SER A 650 -6.22 24.34 8.06
C SER A 650 -7.30 24.17 6.98
N PHE A 651 -7.30 25.03 5.95
CA PHE A 651 -8.14 24.87 4.75
C PHE A 651 -7.55 23.88 3.73
N ASP A 652 -6.30 23.40 3.90
CA ASP A 652 -5.71 22.34 3.03
C ASP A 652 -6.24 20.94 3.33
N ASN A 653 -6.85 20.71 4.50
CA ASN A 653 -7.47 19.42 4.80
C ASN A 653 -8.60 19.07 3.80
N ASP A 654 -9.14 20.07 3.09
CA ASP A 654 -10.11 19.88 2.00
C ASP A 654 -9.48 19.32 0.72
N GLU A 655 -8.16 19.45 0.55
CA GLU A 655 -7.32 18.73 -0.41
C GLU A 655 -6.44 17.70 0.31
N ASP A 656 -6.97 16.90 1.26
CA ASP A 656 -6.29 15.68 1.72
C ASP A 656 -5.67 14.94 0.52
N PRO A 657 -4.34 15.03 0.29
CA PRO A 657 -3.69 14.08 -0.56
C PRO A 657 -3.82 12.74 0.17
N LEU A 658 -3.71 11.62 -0.54
CA LEU A 658 -3.34 10.39 0.15
C LEU A 658 -2.17 10.76 1.06
N PRO A 659 -2.29 10.62 2.40
CA PRO A 659 -1.22 11.04 3.26
C PRO A 659 0.04 10.29 2.79
N PRO A 660 1.24 10.89 2.88
CA PRO A 660 2.43 10.06 2.92
C PRO A 660 2.16 8.97 3.97
N VAL A 661 2.72 7.78 3.79
CA VAL A 661 2.70 6.76 4.83
C VAL A 661 3.48 7.32 6.03
N GLU A 662 2.84 8.20 6.79
CA GLU A 662 3.21 8.66 8.09
C GLU A 662 2.76 7.54 9.01
N THR A 663 3.76 6.74 9.37
CA THR A 663 3.78 6.01 10.62
C THR A 663 3.61 7.03 11.75
N GLN A 664 2.36 7.32 12.12
CA GLN A 664 2.07 7.91 13.42
C GLN A 664 2.19 6.81 14.47
N ASP A 665 3.22 6.95 15.31
CA ASP A 665 3.32 6.42 16.68
C ASP A 665 1.98 6.63 17.44
N GLU A 666 1.39 5.72 18.23
CA GLU A 666 1.85 4.55 18.97
C GLU A 666 0.72 3.50 19.09
N SER A 667 0.86 2.37 18.41
CA SER A 667 0.82 1.03 19.02
C SER A 667 1.40 0.07 17.98
N LYS A 668 2.47 -0.65 18.34
CA LYS A 668 3.15 -1.52 17.38
C LYS A 668 2.19 -2.61 16.91
N THR A 669 1.72 -2.52 15.67
CA THR A 669 0.87 -3.55 15.10
C THR A 669 1.64 -4.87 15.00
N LEU A 670 0.94 -6.00 15.02
CA LEU A 670 1.53 -7.33 14.80
C LEU A 670 2.40 -7.39 13.52
N PHE A 671 2.04 -6.62 12.48
CA PHE A 671 2.80 -6.51 11.24
C PHE A 671 4.11 -5.73 11.42
N ASP A 672 4.10 -4.62 12.16
CA ASP A 672 5.31 -3.85 12.51
C ASP A 672 6.28 -4.64 13.40
N ARG A 673 5.74 -5.55 14.23
CA ARG A 673 6.51 -6.47 15.07
C ARG A 673 7.13 -7.62 14.27
N LEU A 674 6.42 -8.14 13.26
CA LEU A 674 6.89 -9.25 12.41
C LEU A 674 7.92 -8.81 11.34
N PHE A 675 7.73 -7.63 10.72
CA PHE A 675 8.55 -7.18 9.59
C PHE A 675 9.51 -6.02 9.90
N GLY A 676 9.49 -5.54 11.15
CA GLY A 676 10.45 -4.57 11.66
C GLY A 676 10.05 -3.12 11.38
N GLY A 677 9.57 -2.44 12.42
CA GLY A 677 9.49 -0.97 12.46
C GLY A 677 10.85 -0.32 12.17
N LYS A 678 10.83 0.79 11.43
CA LYS A 678 12.01 1.56 11.03
C LYS A 678 12.94 1.84 12.22
N LYS A 679 14.24 1.66 12.01
CA LYS A 679 15.27 2.35 12.82
C LYS A 679 15.42 3.75 12.24
N ASP A 680 14.99 4.75 12.99
CA ASP A 680 15.33 6.14 12.70
C ASP A 680 16.82 6.35 12.95
N THR A 681 17.61 6.29 11.88
CA THR A 681 19.00 6.76 11.86
C THR A 681 19.06 8.06 11.07
N VAL A 682 18.61 9.14 11.71
CA VAL A 682 19.17 10.49 11.53
C VAL A 682 19.11 11.14 12.91
N ALA A 683 20.26 11.53 13.45
CA ALA A 683 20.36 12.24 14.71
C ALA A 683 19.49 13.52 14.67
N ARG A 684 18.47 13.58 15.54
CA ARG A 684 17.82 14.85 15.88
C ARG A 684 18.83 15.70 16.65
N PRO A 685 19.00 17.00 16.35
CA PRO A 685 19.68 17.90 17.28
C PRO A 685 18.91 17.87 18.60
N SER A 686 19.62 17.68 19.70
CA SER A 686 19.07 17.71 21.06
C SER A 686 18.56 19.12 21.37
N THR A 687 17.27 19.36 21.17
CA THR A 687 16.56 20.42 21.87
C THR A 687 16.09 19.88 23.22
N ASN A 688 16.49 20.56 24.29
CA ASN A 688 16.13 20.27 25.68
C ASN A 688 14.65 19.92 25.82
N LEU A 689 14.39 18.74 26.39
CA LEU A 689 13.08 18.29 26.81
C LEU A 689 12.71 19.02 28.11
N ASP A 690 12.08 20.18 27.99
CA ASP A 690 11.14 20.61 29.02
C ASP A 690 9.81 19.90 28.77
N THR A 691 9.25 19.35 29.85
CA THR A 691 8.02 18.56 29.90
C THR A 691 6.83 19.31 29.26
N ILE A 692 6.55 19.03 27.98
CA ILE A 692 5.36 19.54 27.30
C ILE A 692 4.16 18.69 27.72
N LYS A 693 3.31 19.25 28.59
CA LYS A 693 1.98 18.72 28.90
C LYS A 693 1.18 18.49 27.61
N THR A 694 0.45 17.38 27.54
CA THR A 694 -0.37 17.04 26.37
C THR A 694 -1.48 18.08 26.13
N LYS A 695 -1.93 18.24 24.87
CA LYS A 695 -3.05 19.14 24.50
C LYS A 695 -4.32 18.90 25.32
N LYS A 696 -4.52 17.69 25.84
CA LYS A 696 -5.65 17.32 26.70
C LYS A 696 -5.49 17.90 28.11
N GLU A 697 -4.29 17.81 28.69
CA GLU A 697 -3.96 18.38 30.00
C GLU A 697 -4.04 19.91 29.99
N ILE A 698 -3.53 20.58 28.95
CA ILE A 698 -3.64 22.05 28.79
C ILE A 698 -5.11 22.50 28.72
N ARG A 699 -5.98 21.71 28.07
CA ARG A 699 -7.42 22.00 27.99
C ARG A 699 -8.13 21.79 29.32
N GLN A 700 -7.67 20.84 30.13
CA GLN A 700 -8.24 20.53 31.43
C GLN A 700 -7.83 21.61 32.45
N GLU A 701 -6.57 22.04 32.41
CA GLU A 701 -6.03 23.11 33.24
C GLU A 701 -6.73 24.45 32.94
N LYS A 702 -6.91 24.82 31.65
CA LYS A 702 -7.70 26.02 31.27
C LYS A 702 -9.18 25.95 31.68
N ARG A 703 -9.76 24.76 31.81
CA ARG A 703 -11.15 24.60 32.31
C ARG A 703 -11.22 24.79 33.81
N GLU A 704 -10.21 24.34 34.55
CA GLU A 704 -10.12 24.56 36.00
C GLU A 704 -9.78 26.02 36.33
N GLU A 705 -8.92 26.66 35.55
CA GLU A 705 -8.58 28.07 35.70
C GLU A 705 -9.82 28.96 35.51
N ARG A 706 -10.61 28.71 34.46
CA ARG A 706 -11.91 29.39 34.24
C ARG A 706 -12.94 29.12 35.34
N LYS A 707 -12.88 27.96 36.01
CA LYS A 707 -13.76 27.68 37.15
C LYS A 707 -13.32 28.50 38.37
N ARG A 708 -12.02 28.58 38.65
CA ARG A 708 -11.46 29.38 39.76
C ARG A 708 -11.70 30.87 39.56
N GLU A 709 -11.53 31.39 38.35
CA GLU A 709 -11.86 32.79 38.04
C GLU A 709 -13.34 33.10 38.29
N LYS A 710 -14.25 32.21 37.87
CA LYS A 710 -15.69 32.37 38.14
C LYS A 710 -16.03 32.29 39.62
N GLU A 711 -15.36 31.44 40.40
CA GLU A 711 -15.54 31.39 41.85
C GLU A 711 -15.00 32.65 42.56
N LEU A 712 -13.86 33.19 42.11
CA LEU A 712 -13.29 34.45 42.62
C LEU A 712 -14.18 35.65 42.27
N GLU A 713 -14.74 35.67 41.07
CA GLU A 713 -15.68 36.72 40.64
C GLU A 713 -17.01 36.64 41.40
N LYS A 714 -17.47 35.42 41.72
CA LYS A 714 -18.65 35.21 42.57
C LYS A 714 -18.40 35.65 44.02
N LYS A 715 -17.23 35.34 44.60
CA LYS A 715 -16.83 35.81 45.93
C LYS A 715 -16.65 37.34 46.01
N ARG A 716 -16.20 38.00 44.94
CA ARG A 716 -16.16 39.48 44.87
C ARG A 716 -17.55 40.12 44.78
N LYS A 717 -18.55 39.42 44.24
CA LYS A 717 -19.94 39.90 44.17
C LYS A 717 -20.75 39.63 45.44
N GLU A 718 -20.36 38.65 46.24
CA GLU A 718 -21.00 38.33 47.53
C GLU A 718 -20.38 39.08 48.73
N GLY A 719 -19.28 39.80 48.52
CA GLY A 719 -18.56 40.57 49.55
C GLY A 719 -18.69 42.10 49.45
N ASN A 720 -19.68 42.61 48.71
CA ASN A 720 -20.00 44.04 48.60
C ASN A 720 -21.46 44.30 48.94
#